data_AF-A0A954TIB5-F1
#
_entry.id   AF-A0A954TIB5-F1
#
_cell.length_a   1.000
_cell.length_b   1.000
_cell.length_c   1.000
_cell.angle_alpha   90.00
_cell.angle_beta   90.00
_cell.angle_gamma   90.00
#
_symmetry.space_group_name_H-M   'P 1'
#
loop_
_entity.id
_entity.type
_entity.pdbx_description
1 polymer ?
#
loop_
_entity_poly.entity_id
_entity_poly.type
_entity_poly.pdbx_seq_one_letter_code
_entity_poly.pdbx_strand_id
1 'polypeptide(L)'
;MTCPQKNCRRHAIKCWFAWLSFCTAIAPGCGKTEPTDEERLLQRQRQRQVAELAKPQSYDEKLATAEQELERGNFSSVQRITENLLLQRPDDSRVVLLAAQAIAGTGDKAAASELLESIPDTDVSIGSTALRQAAAWLAESGLYDKAIDRMERLRQSGNANQRDLHQLAMLLNNSGRRIEAAEVLSVVLKAGDITEKELFSLITLGSPFVDTSQPQPSVADPLTPAALAMAKVLREQDANEATTLARRLYQTHPQSPQIYAFAIRLAAETQDWEATIGMLSDRPADIELQPEYWFALGMLFQHREQHAVAVHCFLRSINLDATDRFSCLHLARSLSLLQRPELSGQMMRRYELLDESSRLIRKIGSAPGTDDQLNRLAEILDSLQRPLEAIEWRLIAARQHGSVDREISALKATREVILANDQTSRNQWSLPGFRIDDWPLPDFDSLGTTNAEKPKTKIATDSTMRFPNVAEQVGLNFQFVNRHPNSDLPFLIYHLSGGGIGVLDYDLDGWPDCYFTQAGGSPRDADGSLPNQFFRNLHGERFESVTDQTLTADRGFGQGVAVADLNQDGYPDVLIANFGRCVWFQNQGDGTFIQRVLVDGPDIDSWTTSIACGDLSGDGLPEVVLVNYSDDEDVFRFPCQVDGDYCSPLRFRAARDQILTVNDNGNVSIWEHGLPDDHPAGHGFGAIIANIDGNDGNELFIVNDTDSNHYWIAAGLKQA
;
A
#
# COMPACT_ATOMS: atom_id res chain seq x y z
N MET A 1 45.90 0.61 -21.11
CA MET A 1 46.53 1.60 -20.22
C MET A 1 45.78 2.91 -20.36
N THR A 2 45.06 3.37 -19.32
CA THR A 2 44.79 4.80 -18.98
C THR A 2 43.85 4.87 -17.78
N CYS A 3 44.34 5.43 -16.67
CA CYS A 3 43.65 5.74 -15.41
C CYS A 3 44.67 6.53 -14.54
N PRO A 4 44.32 7.36 -13.52
CA PRO A 4 43.03 7.97 -13.15
C PRO A 4 43.06 9.51 -13.15
N GLN A 5 41.88 10.16 -13.01
CA GLN A 5 41.79 11.50 -12.42
C GLN A 5 41.38 11.42 -10.94
N LYS A 6 42.35 11.64 -10.04
CA LYS A 6 42.14 12.09 -8.66
C LYS A 6 43.14 13.23 -8.38
N ASN A 7 42.82 14.10 -7.41
CA ASN A 7 43.56 15.30 -6.98
C ASN A 7 43.46 16.55 -7.89
N CYS A 8 42.39 17.34 -7.76
CA CYS A 8 42.47 18.79 -8.04
C CYS A 8 41.37 19.66 -7.36
N ARG A 9 41.06 19.45 -6.07
CA ARG A 9 40.22 20.38 -5.26
C ARG A 9 40.77 20.62 -3.83
N ARG A 10 42.05 21.02 -3.74
CA ARG A 10 42.68 21.50 -2.49
C ARG A 10 43.18 22.96 -2.58
N HIS A 11 42.63 23.76 -3.50
CA HIS A 11 43.14 25.11 -3.82
C HIS A 11 42.04 26.20 -3.99
N ALA A 12 40.79 25.91 -3.61
CA ALA A 12 39.65 26.82 -3.81
C ALA A 12 39.45 27.89 -2.70
N ILE A 13 40.46 28.17 -1.88
CA ILE A 13 40.41 29.19 -0.80
C ILE A 13 41.08 30.52 -1.21
N LYS A 14 41.71 30.59 -2.40
CA LYS A 14 42.53 31.75 -2.83
C LYS A 14 41.89 32.72 -3.84
N CYS A 15 40.61 32.57 -4.19
CA CYS A 15 39.98 33.36 -5.28
C CYS A 15 38.80 34.25 -4.88
N TRP A 16 38.63 34.58 -3.58
CA TRP A 16 37.55 35.48 -3.11
C TRP A 16 38.01 36.92 -2.80
N PHE A 17 39.31 37.22 -2.89
CA PHE A 17 39.88 38.54 -2.57
C PHE A 17 40.47 39.24 -3.80
N ALA A 18 39.60 39.75 -4.68
CA ALA A 18 40.00 40.69 -5.73
C ALA A 18 38.82 41.50 -6.31
N TRP A 19 38.10 42.30 -5.50
CA TRP A 19 37.42 43.54 -5.94
C TRP A 19 37.02 44.38 -4.72
N LEU A 20 36.81 45.70 -4.91
CA LEU A 20 36.49 46.71 -3.88
C LEU A 20 37.61 47.07 -2.87
N SER A 21 38.64 47.76 -3.37
CA SER A 21 39.35 48.80 -2.61
C SER A 21 40.09 49.76 -3.54
N PHE A 22 39.40 50.79 -4.05
CA PHE A 22 40.04 51.99 -4.60
C PHE A 22 39.09 53.21 -4.54
N CYS A 23 39.68 54.41 -4.50
CA CYS A 23 39.04 55.73 -4.53
C CYS A 23 38.36 56.27 -3.25
N THR A 24 39.15 56.86 -2.34
CA THR A 24 38.82 58.19 -1.75
C THR A 24 40.08 59.02 -1.45
N ALA A 25 40.22 60.15 -2.14
CA ALA A 25 41.31 61.15 -2.07
C ALA A 25 40.92 62.35 -2.97
N ILE A 26 41.29 63.63 -2.75
CA ILE A 26 41.93 64.37 -1.65
C ILE A 26 41.33 65.79 -1.66
N ALA A 27 41.11 66.44 -0.51
CA ALA A 27 40.99 67.91 -0.44
C ALA A 27 41.48 68.44 0.93
N PRO A 28 42.47 69.36 1.00
CA PRO A 28 42.95 69.96 2.24
C PRO A 28 42.32 71.33 2.53
N GLY A 29 42.08 71.64 3.81
CA GLY A 29 41.64 72.97 4.28
C GLY A 29 42.38 73.38 5.55
N CYS A 30 42.96 74.58 5.56
CA CYS A 30 43.80 75.07 6.65
C CYS A 30 43.00 75.60 7.87
N GLY A 31 43.53 75.38 9.07
CA GLY A 31 43.02 75.99 10.30
C GLY A 31 43.65 75.37 11.55
N LYS A 32 44.88 75.78 11.91
CA LYS A 32 45.54 75.35 13.16
C LYS A 32 45.42 76.44 14.22
N THR A 33 44.51 76.27 15.17
CA THR A 33 44.66 76.79 16.53
C THR A 33 45.41 75.74 17.35
N GLU A 34 46.40 76.16 18.14
CA GLU A 34 47.11 75.22 19.01
C GLU A 34 46.21 74.79 20.18
N PRO A 35 46.09 73.47 20.48
CA PRO A 35 45.29 73.01 21.61
C PRO A 35 45.96 73.39 22.92
N THR A 36 45.14 73.87 23.85
CA THR A 36 45.49 74.25 25.22
C THR A 36 46.02 73.04 26.00
N ASP A 37 46.77 73.28 27.09
CA ASP A 37 47.37 72.17 27.85
C ASP A 37 46.32 71.26 28.53
N GLU A 38 45.11 71.76 28.78
CA GLU A 38 43.98 70.96 29.27
C GLU A 38 43.41 70.04 28.17
N GLU A 39 43.28 70.53 26.93
CA GLU A 39 42.94 69.71 25.76
C GLU A 39 44.01 68.65 25.49
N ARG A 40 45.31 68.99 25.65
CA ARG A 40 46.42 68.03 25.54
C ARG A 40 46.37 66.98 26.65
N LEU A 41 45.94 67.34 27.87
CA LEU A 41 45.76 66.40 28.96
C LEU A 41 44.60 65.43 28.69
N LEU A 42 43.45 65.96 28.25
CA LEU A 42 42.28 65.17 27.83
C LEU A 42 42.60 64.27 26.62
N GLN A 43 43.38 64.76 25.66
CA GLN A 43 43.83 63.98 24.51
C GLN A 43 44.81 62.87 24.93
N ARG A 44 45.72 63.13 25.88
CA ARG A 44 46.60 62.10 26.48
C ARG A 44 45.84 61.10 27.35
N GLN A 45 44.80 61.52 28.06
CA GLN A 45 43.91 60.62 28.81
C GLN A 45 43.08 59.74 27.88
N ARG A 46 42.48 60.32 26.81
CA ARG A 46 41.82 59.55 25.75
C ARG A 46 42.79 58.61 25.05
N GLN A 47 44.01 59.05 24.72
CA GLN A 47 45.04 58.18 24.13
C GLN A 47 45.48 57.08 25.10
N ARG A 48 45.53 57.32 26.42
CA ARG A 48 45.79 56.26 27.41
C ARG A 48 44.62 55.29 27.55
N GLN A 49 43.38 55.76 27.61
CA GLN A 49 42.20 54.87 27.58
C GLN A 49 42.15 54.05 26.29
N VAL A 50 42.38 54.67 25.13
CA VAL A 50 42.45 53.98 23.83
C VAL A 50 43.64 53.02 23.79
N ALA A 51 44.78 53.32 24.42
CA ALA A 51 45.91 52.40 24.52
C ALA A 51 45.69 51.24 25.52
N GLU A 52 44.94 51.44 26.59
CA GLU A 52 44.50 50.37 27.49
C GLU A 52 43.45 49.46 26.83
N LEU A 53 42.54 50.04 26.04
CA LEU A 53 41.59 49.33 25.18
C LEU A 53 42.25 48.65 23.97
N ALA A 54 43.47 49.05 23.60
CA ALA A 54 44.23 48.52 22.46
C ALA A 54 45.36 47.55 22.87
N LYS A 55 45.28 46.93 24.05
CA LYS A 55 46.04 45.70 24.29
C LYS A 55 45.58 44.64 23.27
N PRO A 56 46.49 43.95 22.58
CA PRO A 56 46.10 42.88 21.67
C PRO A 56 45.44 41.76 22.49
N GLN A 57 44.13 41.57 22.31
CA GLN A 57 43.39 40.48 22.95
C GLN A 57 44.07 39.14 22.63
N SER A 58 44.25 38.34 23.67
CA SER A 58 44.71 36.96 23.57
C SER A 58 43.73 36.10 22.76
N TYR A 59 44.20 34.93 22.34
CA TYR A 59 43.39 33.98 21.58
C TYR A 59 42.09 33.61 22.32
N ASP A 60 42.20 33.33 23.62
CA ASP A 60 41.07 32.92 24.47
C ASP A 60 40.10 34.07 24.75
N GLU A 61 40.58 35.32 24.91
CA GLU A 61 39.72 36.51 25.02
C GLU A 61 38.93 36.78 23.73
N LYS A 62 39.54 36.59 22.56
CA LYS A 62 38.85 36.67 21.26
C LYS A 62 37.81 35.56 21.11
N LEU A 63 38.13 34.34 21.53
CA LEU A 63 37.22 33.19 21.50
C LEU A 63 35.99 33.44 22.39
N ALA A 64 36.20 33.87 23.64
CA ALA A 64 35.11 34.24 24.55
C ALA A 64 34.29 35.43 24.03
N THR A 65 34.91 36.37 23.30
CA THR A 65 34.19 37.47 22.62
C THR A 65 33.31 36.93 21.49
N ALA A 66 33.79 35.95 20.70
CA ALA A 66 32.98 35.31 19.66
C ALA A 66 31.80 34.51 20.24
N GLU A 67 32.02 33.78 21.34
CA GLU A 67 30.97 33.07 22.07
C GLU A 67 29.88 34.03 22.56
N GLN A 68 30.25 35.15 23.20
CA GLN A 68 29.31 36.17 23.67
C GLN A 68 28.58 36.91 22.52
N GLU A 69 29.23 37.16 21.39
CA GLU A 69 28.58 37.78 20.22
C GLU A 69 27.61 36.81 19.52
N LEU A 70 27.84 35.49 19.62
CA LEU A 70 26.90 34.48 19.14
C LEU A 70 25.64 34.44 20.00
N GLU A 71 25.76 34.48 21.33
CA GLU A 71 24.62 34.59 22.26
C GLU A 71 23.75 35.83 22.00
N ARG A 72 24.37 36.91 21.48
CA ARG A 72 23.68 38.16 21.09
C ARG A 72 23.04 38.11 19.69
N GLY A 73 23.28 37.05 18.91
CA GLY A 73 22.83 36.94 17.52
C GLY A 73 23.62 37.80 16.52
N ASN A 74 24.80 38.31 16.89
CA ASN A 74 25.62 39.19 16.06
C ASN A 74 26.49 38.39 15.06
N PHE A 75 25.86 37.57 14.22
CA PHE A 75 26.55 36.55 13.40
C PHE A 75 27.69 37.08 12.52
N SER A 76 27.56 38.26 11.92
CA SER A 76 28.63 38.90 11.13
C SER A 76 29.85 39.32 11.97
N SER A 77 29.65 39.62 13.26
CA SER A 77 30.74 39.87 14.22
C SER A 77 31.48 38.56 14.50
N VAL A 78 30.74 37.47 14.73
CA VAL A 78 31.28 36.13 15.00
C VAL A 78 32.07 35.60 13.80
N GLN A 79 31.56 35.74 12.56
CA GLN A 79 32.29 35.39 11.33
C GLN A 79 33.66 36.09 11.27
N ARG A 80 33.68 37.42 11.39
CA ARG A 80 34.93 38.21 11.33
C ARG A 80 35.93 37.85 12.43
N ILE A 81 35.46 37.47 13.63
CA ILE A 81 36.36 37.04 14.73
C ILE A 81 36.88 35.63 14.46
N THR A 82 36.01 34.70 14.08
CA THR A 82 36.37 33.29 13.83
C THR A 82 37.28 33.13 12.61
N GLU A 83 37.08 33.90 11.53
CA GLU A 83 38.03 34.01 10.41
C GLU A 83 39.46 34.34 10.89
N ASN A 84 39.60 35.31 11.82
CA ASN A 84 40.90 35.70 12.36
C ASN A 84 41.53 34.60 13.24
N LEU A 85 40.70 33.79 13.90
CA LEU A 85 41.15 32.68 14.76
C LEU A 85 41.55 31.45 13.92
N LEU A 86 40.77 31.08 12.91
CA LEU A 86 41.07 29.98 11.99
C LEU A 86 42.36 30.22 11.17
N LEU A 87 42.68 31.48 10.85
CA LEU A 87 43.98 31.82 10.24
C LEU A 87 45.19 31.56 11.16
N GLN A 88 44.98 31.50 12.49
CA GLN A 88 46.03 31.21 13.47
C GLN A 88 46.05 29.72 13.86
N ARG A 89 44.88 29.08 13.97
CA ARG A 89 44.70 27.66 14.27
C ARG A 89 43.57 27.09 13.40
N PRO A 90 43.88 26.55 12.21
CA PRO A 90 42.86 26.02 11.30
C PRO A 90 42.10 24.81 11.87
N ASP A 91 42.76 24.02 12.71
CA ASP A 91 42.26 22.75 13.23
C ASP A 91 41.59 22.87 14.63
N ASP A 92 41.25 24.09 15.08
CA ASP A 92 40.58 24.30 16.37
C ASP A 92 39.06 24.09 16.25
N SER A 93 38.60 22.89 16.63
CA SER A 93 37.19 22.46 16.55
C SER A 93 36.21 23.45 17.17
N ARG A 94 36.58 24.18 18.25
CA ARG A 94 35.70 25.17 18.89
C ARG A 94 35.44 26.35 17.96
N VAL A 95 36.50 26.82 17.30
CA VAL A 95 36.41 27.94 16.36
C VAL A 95 35.65 27.52 15.10
N VAL A 96 35.87 26.30 14.60
CA VAL A 96 35.12 25.73 13.46
C VAL A 96 33.62 25.65 13.77
N LEU A 97 33.24 25.16 14.96
CA LEU A 97 31.84 25.09 15.39
C LEU A 97 31.20 26.48 15.47
N LEU A 98 31.87 27.46 16.08
CA LEU A 98 31.38 28.84 16.17
C LEU A 98 31.26 29.52 14.79
N ALA A 99 32.22 29.27 13.89
CA ALA A 99 32.18 29.78 12.52
C ALA A 99 30.97 29.21 11.76
N ALA A 100 30.72 27.89 11.87
CA ALA A 100 29.56 27.25 11.28
C ALA A 100 28.24 27.78 11.86
N GLN A 101 28.13 27.94 13.17
CA GLN A 101 26.95 28.54 13.82
C GLN A 101 26.68 29.96 13.34
N ALA A 102 27.73 30.76 13.11
CA ALA A 102 27.58 32.09 12.53
C ALA A 102 27.13 32.07 11.06
N ILE A 103 27.66 31.17 10.23
CA ILE A 103 27.23 30.97 8.84
C ILE A 103 25.75 30.55 8.78
N ALA A 104 25.34 29.58 9.60
CA ALA A 104 23.94 29.15 9.71
C ALA A 104 23.02 30.30 10.17
N GLY A 105 23.47 31.12 11.13
CA GLY A 105 22.77 32.32 11.59
C GLY A 105 22.60 33.40 10.51
N THR A 106 23.52 33.47 9.53
CA THR A 106 23.36 34.32 8.33
C THR A 106 22.46 33.73 7.24
N GLY A 107 21.98 32.48 7.41
CA GLY A 107 21.00 31.83 6.55
C GLY A 107 21.51 30.62 5.75
N ASP A 108 22.83 30.43 5.62
CA ASP A 108 23.39 29.32 4.83
C ASP A 108 23.67 28.08 5.70
N LYS A 109 22.59 27.39 6.06
CA LYS A 109 22.62 26.16 6.85
C LYS A 109 23.34 24.99 6.16
N ALA A 110 23.36 24.99 4.83
CA ALA A 110 24.03 23.95 4.04
C ALA A 110 25.56 24.11 4.08
N ALA A 111 26.09 25.30 3.81
CA ALA A 111 27.52 25.58 3.91
C ALA A 111 28.03 25.48 5.34
N ALA A 112 27.23 25.87 6.34
CA ALA A 112 27.54 25.65 7.75
C ALA A 112 27.72 24.16 8.09
N SER A 113 26.86 23.29 7.56
CA SER A 113 26.95 21.84 7.77
C SER A 113 28.17 21.22 7.08
N GLU A 114 28.56 21.72 5.90
CA GLU A 114 29.79 21.29 5.21
C GLU A 114 31.06 21.71 5.98
N LEU A 115 31.08 22.92 6.57
CA LEU A 115 32.20 23.37 7.41
C LEU A 115 32.42 22.46 8.64
N LEU A 116 31.33 21.96 9.25
CA LEU A 116 31.40 21.04 10.39
C LEU A 116 32.05 19.68 10.04
N GLU A 117 32.13 19.29 8.77
CA GLU A 117 32.83 18.06 8.35
C GLU A 117 34.36 18.16 8.52
N SER A 118 34.91 19.37 8.69
CA SER A 118 36.34 19.57 8.95
C SER A 118 36.75 19.26 10.40
N ILE A 119 35.80 19.09 11.32
CA ILE A 119 36.08 18.73 12.72
C ILE A 119 36.55 17.27 12.78
N PRO A 120 37.75 16.98 13.32
CA PRO A 120 38.27 15.62 13.37
C PRO A 120 37.45 14.70 14.30
N ASP A 121 37.25 13.43 13.91
CA ASP A 121 36.58 12.41 14.74
C ASP A 121 37.27 12.15 16.09
N THR A 122 38.53 12.59 16.25
CA THR A 122 39.25 12.52 17.53
C THR A 122 38.72 13.47 18.60
N ASP A 123 38.02 14.55 18.23
CA ASP A 123 37.41 15.50 19.16
C ASP A 123 36.00 15.05 19.52
N VAL A 124 35.90 13.98 20.32
CA VAL A 124 34.66 13.22 20.55
C VAL A 124 33.49 14.11 21.01
N SER A 125 33.74 15.09 21.87
CA SER A 125 32.69 15.96 22.43
C SER A 125 32.19 16.99 21.41
N ILE A 126 33.11 17.70 20.76
CA ILE A 126 32.77 18.75 19.80
C ILE A 126 32.27 18.13 18.50
N GLY A 127 32.88 17.04 18.03
CA GLY A 127 32.43 16.25 16.88
C GLY A 127 31.02 15.69 17.07
N SER A 128 30.68 15.14 18.24
CA SER A 128 29.31 14.68 18.52
C SER A 128 28.29 15.83 18.50
N THR A 129 28.67 17.02 18.99
CA THR A 129 27.83 18.22 18.95
C THR A 129 27.65 18.72 17.52
N ALA A 130 28.74 18.74 16.73
CA ALA A 130 28.76 19.12 15.33
C ALA A 130 27.90 18.18 14.46
N LEU A 131 27.97 16.86 14.66
CA LEU A 131 27.14 15.89 13.93
C LEU A 131 25.64 16.13 14.15
N ARG A 132 25.21 16.35 15.40
CA ARG A 132 23.81 16.70 15.74
C ARG A 132 23.37 17.99 15.06
N GLN A 133 24.21 19.03 15.14
CA GLN A 133 23.91 20.36 14.60
C GLN A 133 23.82 20.34 13.06
N ALA A 134 24.76 19.66 12.40
CA ALA A 134 24.75 19.46 10.96
C ALA A 134 23.53 18.64 10.53
N ALA A 135 23.18 17.55 11.23
CA ALA A 135 21.99 16.75 10.93
C ALA A 135 20.71 17.58 11.01
N ALA A 136 20.55 18.42 12.05
CA ALA A 136 19.39 19.30 12.18
C ALA A 136 19.31 20.32 11.03
N TRP A 137 20.40 21.02 10.71
CA TRP A 137 20.46 21.99 9.61
C TRP A 137 20.22 21.37 8.23
N LEU A 138 20.73 20.17 7.99
CA LEU A 138 20.49 19.41 6.75
C LEU A 138 19.02 18.98 6.65
N ALA A 139 18.42 18.51 7.75
CA ALA A 139 17.01 18.15 7.81
C ALA A 139 16.09 19.36 7.57
N GLU A 140 16.34 20.49 8.23
CA GLU A 140 15.63 21.76 7.98
C GLU A 140 15.76 22.26 6.53
N SER A 141 16.82 21.84 5.83
CA SER A 141 17.07 22.15 4.42
C SER A 141 16.52 21.07 3.45
N GLY A 142 15.80 20.06 3.95
CA GLY A 142 15.26 18.94 3.16
C GLY A 142 16.28 17.91 2.68
N LEU A 143 17.55 18.00 3.11
CA LEU A 143 18.65 17.13 2.69
C LEU A 143 18.75 15.87 3.57
N TYR A 144 17.67 15.08 3.61
CA TYR A 144 17.51 13.98 4.57
C TYR A 144 18.61 12.92 4.49
N ASP A 145 19.08 12.51 3.30
CA ASP A 145 20.15 11.50 3.20
C ASP A 145 21.43 11.95 3.91
N LYS A 146 21.85 13.20 3.67
CA LYS A 146 23.01 13.77 4.35
C LYS A 146 22.79 13.90 5.85
N ALA A 147 21.58 14.22 6.29
CA ALA A 147 21.23 14.28 7.72
C ALA A 147 21.33 12.88 8.37
N ILE A 148 20.78 11.86 7.72
CA ILE A 148 20.85 10.44 8.13
C ILE A 148 22.31 10.00 8.23
N ASP A 149 23.17 10.31 7.24
CA ASP A 149 24.60 10.01 7.28
C ASP A 149 25.32 10.60 8.52
N ARG A 150 24.97 11.83 8.94
CA ARG A 150 25.56 12.44 10.15
C ARG A 150 25.07 11.75 11.42
N MET A 151 23.79 11.37 11.47
CA MET A 151 23.19 10.65 12.60
C MET A 151 23.69 9.20 12.70
N GLU A 152 23.91 8.52 11.58
CA GLU A 152 24.52 7.18 11.54
C GLU A 152 25.98 7.21 11.98
N ARG A 153 26.78 8.21 11.57
CA ARG A 153 28.13 8.39 12.14
C ARG A 153 28.11 8.55 13.66
N LEU A 154 27.15 9.32 14.19
CA LEU A 154 26.98 9.51 15.64
C LEU A 154 26.53 8.21 16.36
N ARG A 155 25.70 7.39 15.71
CA ARG A 155 25.29 6.06 16.20
C ARG A 155 26.47 5.09 16.22
N GLN A 156 27.21 5.01 15.11
CA GLN A 156 28.37 4.13 14.94
C GLN A 156 29.54 4.49 15.87
N SER A 157 29.71 5.77 16.22
CA SER A 157 30.72 6.19 17.20
C SER A 157 30.34 5.89 18.66
N GLY A 158 29.14 5.35 18.93
CA GLY A 158 28.64 5.07 20.27
C GLY A 158 28.25 6.29 21.11
N ASN A 159 28.17 7.50 20.50
CA ASN A 159 27.89 8.76 21.20
C ASN A 159 26.43 9.24 21.04
N ALA A 160 25.60 8.46 20.35
CA ALA A 160 24.16 8.67 20.27
C ALA A 160 23.49 8.39 21.62
N ASN A 161 22.61 9.28 22.06
CA ASN A 161 21.67 9.09 23.15
C ASN A 161 20.26 8.82 22.59
N GLN A 162 19.27 8.54 23.45
CA GLN A 162 17.92 8.20 22.99
C GLN A 162 17.31 9.26 22.05
N ARG A 163 17.50 10.56 22.33
CA ARG A 163 17.00 11.65 21.47
C ARG A 163 17.58 11.60 20.05
N ASP A 164 18.82 11.14 19.90
CA ASP A 164 19.41 10.94 18.57
C ASP A 164 18.79 9.74 17.84
N LEU A 165 18.47 8.66 18.57
CA LEU A 165 17.81 7.49 17.99
C LEU A 165 16.39 7.83 17.53
N HIS A 166 15.62 8.59 18.32
CA HIS A 166 14.33 9.15 17.91
C HIS A 166 14.48 10.03 16.65
N GLN A 167 15.44 10.97 16.64
CA GLN A 167 15.66 11.85 15.48
C GLN A 167 16.08 11.08 14.23
N LEU A 168 16.94 10.06 14.36
CA LEU A 168 17.36 9.19 13.26
C LEU A 168 16.18 8.36 12.72
N ALA A 169 15.39 7.73 13.60
CA ALA A 169 14.21 6.97 13.21
C ALA A 169 13.17 7.84 12.49
N MET A 170 12.95 9.08 12.96
CA MET A 170 12.09 10.07 12.31
C MET A 170 12.58 10.44 10.90
N LEU A 171 13.89 10.67 10.71
CA LEU A 171 14.48 10.98 9.39
C LEU A 171 14.38 9.78 8.43
N LEU A 172 14.61 8.56 8.92
CA LEU A 172 14.46 7.33 8.14
C LEU A 172 13.00 7.08 7.74
N ASN A 173 12.05 7.33 8.66
CA ASN A 173 10.62 7.27 8.38
C ASN A 173 10.20 8.29 7.30
N ASN A 174 10.56 9.57 7.48
CA ASN A 174 10.23 10.65 6.53
C ASN A 174 11.00 10.58 5.20
N SER A 175 11.92 9.63 5.03
CA SER A 175 12.57 9.30 3.73
C SER A 175 12.11 7.95 3.15
N GLY A 176 11.15 7.26 3.77
CA GLY A 176 10.60 5.98 3.29
C GLY A 176 11.46 4.75 3.63
N ARG A 177 12.55 4.94 4.39
CA ARG A 177 13.53 3.93 4.85
C ARG A 177 13.05 3.23 6.13
N ARG A 178 11.82 2.69 6.06
CA ARG A 178 11.02 2.20 7.20
C ARG A 178 11.63 1.00 7.92
N ILE A 179 12.32 0.12 7.20
CA ILE A 179 13.00 -1.06 7.77
C ILE A 179 14.17 -0.62 8.64
N GLU A 180 15.01 0.29 8.13
CA GLU A 180 16.12 0.89 8.86
C GLU A 180 15.62 1.67 10.09
N ALA A 181 14.51 2.41 9.96
CA ALA A 181 13.85 3.06 11.09
C ALA A 181 13.41 2.02 12.16
N ALA A 182 12.88 0.87 11.76
CA ALA A 182 12.45 -0.19 12.67
C ALA A 182 13.62 -0.87 13.41
N GLU A 183 14.82 -0.92 12.83
CA GLU A 183 16.04 -1.34 13.53
C GLU A 183 16.41 -0.34 14.63
N VAL A 184 16.43 0.95 14.33
CA VAL A 184 16.73 2.02 15.31
C VAL A 184 15.68 2.04 16.43
N LEU A 185 14.39 1.98 16.07
CA LEU A 185 13.29 1.92 17.03
C LEU A 185 13.28 0.62 17.87
N SER A 186 13.94 -0.45 17.43
CA SER A 186 14.09 -1.65 18.26
C SER A 186 14.94 -1.38 19.50
N VAL A 187 15.95 -0.51 19.39
CA VAL A 187 16.81 -0.11 20.51
C VAL A 187 16.03 0.78 21.49
N VAL A 188 15.26 1.73 20.95
CA VAL A 188 14.38 2.63 21.72
C VAL A 188 13.27 1.84 22.46
N LEU A 189 12.65 0.86 21.79
CA LEU A 189 11.65 -0.05 22.37
C LEU A 189 12.23 -0.88 23.52
N LYS A 190 13.42 -1.48 23.34
CA LYS A 190 14.10 -2.25 24.40
C LYS A 190 14.50 -1.33 25.57
N ALA A 191 14.86 -0.08 25.33
CA ALA A 191 15.12 0.92 26.37
C ALA A 191 13.86 1.39 27.11
N GLY A 192 12.67 1.26 26.52
CA GLY A 192 11.38 1.67 27.12
C GLY A 192 11.08 3.15 26.98
N ASP A 193 11.72 3.83 26.01
CA ASP A 193 11.56 5.27 25.72
C ASP A 193 10.66 5.51 24.48
N ILE A 194 10.09 4.45 23.89
CA ILE A 194 9.34 4.52 22.62
C ILE A 194 8.04 5.32 22.77
N THR A 195 7.76 6.18 21.78
CA THR A 195 6.51 6.94 21.72
C THR A 195 5.39 6.14 21.02
N GLU A 196 4.14 6.51 21.29
CA GLU A 196 2.95 5.93 20.62
C GLU A 196 3.02 6.06 19.09
N LYS A 197 3.50 7.21 18.58
CA LYS A 197 3.74 7.44 17.14
C LYS A 197 4.76 6.46 16.57
N GLU A 198 5.85 6.19 17.27
CA GLU A 198 6.88 5.27 16.81
C GLU A 198 6.42 3.81 16.89
N LEU A 199 5.62 3.47 17.91
CA LEU A 199 5.01 2.17 18.06
C LEU A 199 3.96 1.90 16.96
N PHE A 200 3.13 2.89 16.62
CA PHE A 200 2.31 2.90 15.40
C PHE A 200 3.16 2.62 14.16
N SER A 201 4.29 3.31 14.04
CA SER A 201 5.19 3.22 12.89
C SER A 201 5.77 1.81 12.70
N LEU A 202 5.78 0.97 13.72
CA LEU A 202 6.27 -0.42 13.64
C LEU A 202 5.21 -1.41 13.13
N ILE A 203 3.90 -1.13 13.24
CA ILE A 203 2.84 -2.12 12.97
C ILE A 203 2.95 -2.72 11.57
N THR A 204 3.03 -1.84 10.55
CA THR A 204 3.20 -2.21 9.13
C THR A 204 4.33 -1.36 8.53
N LEU A 205 5.46 -1.97 8.21
CA LEU A 205 6.67 -1.27 7.72
C LEU A 205 6.55 -0.88 6.24
N GLY A 206 5.91 -1.73 5.43
CA GLY A 206 5.61 -1.44 4.02
C GLY A 206 4.59 -0.31 3.79
N SER A 207 3.86 0.13 4.82
CA SER A 207 2.95 1.28 4.76
C SER A 207 3.68 2.60 5.04
N PRO A 208 3.26 3.70 4.39
CA PRO A 208 3.80 5.02 4.63
C PRO A 208 3.49 5.51 6.05
N PHE A 209 4.40 6.31 6.59
CA PHE A 209 4.22 7.03 7.85
C PHE A 209 5.11 8.27 7.79
N VAL A 210 4.51 9.43 8.04
CA VAL A 210 5.16 10.74 7.93
C VAL A 210 4.94 11.48 9.24
N ASP A 211 6.01 11.77 9.97
CA ASP A 211 5.91 12.65 11.13
C ASP A 211 5.87 14.12 10.66
N THR A 212 4.70 14.74 10.82
CA THR A 212 4.40 16.13 10.47
C THR A 212 4.96 17.15 11.45
N SER A 213 5.66 16.73 12.52
CA SER A 213 6.29 17.62 13.50
C SER A 213 7.54 18.35 12.96
N GLN A 214 8.08 17.93 11.82
CA GLN A 214 9.20 18.58 11.12
C GLN A 214 8.77 19.14 9.77
N PRO A 215 9.43 20.21 9.26
CA PRO A 215 9.26 20.66 7.89
C PRO A 215 9.57 19.54 6.90
N GLN A 216 8.58 19.21 6.07
CA GLN A 216 8.79 18.34 4.91
C GLN A 216 9.62 19.09 3.85
N PRO A 217 10.43 18.40 3.04
CA PRO A 217 11.24 19.04 1.99
C PRO A 217 10.36 19.87 1.05
N SER A 218 10.85 21.05 0.67
CA SER A 218 10.14 21.93 -0.25
C SER A 218 9.93 21.25 -1.61
N VAL A 219 8.71 21.34 -2.15
CA VAL A 219 8.28 20.75 -3.44
C VAL A 219 9.07 21.26 -4.66
N ALA A 220 9.95 22.25 -4.46
CA ALA A 220 10.75 22.87 -5.52
C ALA A 220 11.74 21.92 -6.23
N ASP A 221 12.13 20.79 -5.63
CA ASP A 221 13.06 19.82 -6.23
C ASP A 221 12.44 18.40 -6.24
N PRO A 222 11.75 18.00 -7.33
CA PRO A 222 10.74 16.93 -7.29
C PRO A 222 11.29 15.49 -7.28
N LEU A 223 12.61 15.31 -7.24
CA LEU A 223 13.27 14.00 -7.40
C LEU A 223 14.48 13.81 -6.47
N THR A 224 14.40 14.26 -5.21
CA THR A 224 15.36 13.83 -4.17
C THR A 224 15.05 12.41 -3.68
N PRO A 225 16.01 11.64 -3.12
CA PRO A 225 15.73 10.29 -2.63
C PRO A 225 14.66 10.24 -1.53
N ALA A 226 14.55 11.31 -0.71
CA ALA A 226 13.51 11.47 0.30
C ALA A 226 12.07 11.41 -0.28
N ALA A 227 11.87 11.74 -1.56
CA ALA A 227 10.57 11.60 -2.23
C ALA A 227 10.09 10.14 -2.35
N LEU A 228 10.91 9.14 -2.02
CA LEU A 228 10.48 7.75 -1.81
C LEU A 228 9.37 7.66 -0.74
N ALA A 229 9.40 8.50 0.31
CA ALA A 229 8.32 8.58 1.29
C ALA A 229 6.99 8.97 0.63
N MET A 230 7.01 9.98 -0.24
CA MET A 230 5.83 10.42 -1.00
C MET A 230 5.35 9.35 -1.98
N ALA A 231 6.27 8.64 -2.66
CA ALA A 231 5.89 7.54 -3.55
C ALA A 231 5.22 6.37 -2.78
N LYS A 232 5.64 6.12 -1.54
CA LYS A 232 4.99 5.16 -0.62
C LYS A 232 3.63 5.67 -0.09
N VAL A 233 3.46 6.98 0.10
CA VAL A 233 2.13 7.59 0.40
C VAL A 233 1.19 7.41 -0.77
N LEU A 234 1.63 7.76 -1.98
CA LEU A 234 0.85 7.62 -3.20
C LEU A 234 0.43 6.16 -3.45
N ARG A 235 1.25 5.16 -3.13
CA ARG A 235 0.87 3.74 -3.30
C ARG A 235 -0.42 3.35 -2.55
N GLU A 236 -0.80 4.04 -1.48
CA GLU A 236 -2.07 3.81 -0.78
C GLU A 236 -3.21 4.77 -1.20
N GLN A 237 -2.97 5.68 -2.15
CA GLN A 237 -3.91 6.74 -2.57
C GLN A 237 -4.19 6.69 -4.08
N ASP A 238 -3.13 6.60 -4.88
CA ASP A 238 -3.11 6.51 -6.35
C ASP A 238 -1.90 5.67 -6.80
N ALA A 239 -2.17 4.43 -7.24
CA ALA A 239 -1.13 3.51 -7.69
C ALA A 239 -0.45 3.94 -9.01
N ASN A 240 -1.11 4.74 -9.85
CA ASN A 240 -0.58 5.22 -11.13
C ASN A 240 0.41 6.37 -10.91
N GLU A 241 0.07 7.34 -10.05
CA GLU A 241 1.01 8.37 -9.61
C GLU A 241 2.19 7.77 -8.84
N ALA A 242 1.95 6.80 -7.96
CA ALA A 242 3.00 6.08 -7.25
C ALA A 242 4.00 5.41 -8.20
N THR A 243 3.49 4.68 -9.19
CA THR A 243 4.31 4.00 -10.22
C THR A 243 5.07 5.00 -11.08
N THR A 244 4.44 6.12 -11.45
CA THR A 244 5.07 7.19 -12.22
C THR A 244 6.19 7.87 -11.44
N LEU A 245 5.97 8.20 -10.17
CA LEU A 245 6.99 8.82 -9.31
C LEU A 245 8.13 7.83 -9.01
N ALA A 246 7.84 6.58 -8.65
CA ALA A 246 8.84 5.56 -8.39
C ALA A 246 9.73 5.30 -9.62
N ARG A 247 9.14 5.24 -10.82
CA ARG A 247 9.88 5.11 -12.10
C ARG A 247 10.84 6.29 -12.33
N ARG A 248 10.38 7.52 -12.09
CA ARG A 248 11.23 8.73 -12.22
C ARG A 248 12.34 8.79 -11.17
N LEU A 249 12.05 8.38 -9.93
CA LEU A 249 13.05 8.29 -8.86
C LEU A 249 14.11 7.24 -9.18
N TYR A 250 13.71 6.05 -9.64
CA TYR A 250 14.63 5.00 -10.08
C TYR A 250 15.52 5.46 -11.25
N GLN A 251 14.96 6.14 -12.25
CA GLN A 251 15.74 6.71 -13.36
C GLN A 251 16.76 7.78 -12.91
N THR A 252 16.49 8.48 -11.81
CA THR A 252 17.35 9.54 -11.28
C THR A 252 18.41 8.98 -10.32
N HIS A 253 18.05 7.98 -9.52
CA HIS A 253 18.87 7.36 -8.46
C HIS A 253 18.94 5.83 -8.61
N PRO A 254 19.39 5.28 -9.76
CA PRO A 254 19.33 3.84 -10.04
C PRO A 254 20.19 3.01 -9.08
N GLN A 255 21.15 3.65 -8.40
CA GLN A 255 22.06 3.03 -7.44
C GLN A 255 21.53 3.02 -6.00
N SER A 256 20.33 3.57 -5.72
CA SER A 256 19.68 3.44 -4.42
C SER A 256 18.92 2.10 -4.35
N PRO A 257 19.30 1.16 -3.46
CA PRO A 257 18.62 -0.11 -3.34
C PRO A 257 17.18 0.06 -2.85
N GLN A 258 16.88 1.03 -1.98
CA GLN A 258 15.52 1.29 -1.49
C GLN A 258 14.59 1.79 -2.61
N ILE A 259 15.05 2.71 -3.45
CA ILE A 259 14.27 3.22 -4.59
C ILE A 259 14.08 2.14 -5.65
N TYR A 260 15.15 1.39 -5.97
CA TYR A 260 15.08 0.24 -6.88
C TYR A 260 14.04 -0.77 -6.39
N ALA A 261 14.14 -1.20 -5.11
CA ALA A 261 13.30 -2.24 -4.54
C ALA A 261 11.82 -1.85 -4.53
N PHE A 262 11.51 -0.59 -4.25
CA PHE A 262 10.15 -0.08 -4.32
C PHE A 262 9.62 -0.02 -5.76
N ALA A 263 10.44 0.46 -6.71
CA ALA A 263 10.04 0.55 -8.12
C ALA A 263 9.81 -0.83 -8.77
N ILE A 264 10.67 -1.82 -8.50
CA ILE A 264 10.49 -3.18 -9.03
C ILE A 264 9.30 -3.89 -8.36
N ARG A 265 9.00 -3.59 -7.09
CA ARG A 265 7.77 -4.07 -6.44
C ARG A 265 6.52 -3.54 -7.12
N LEU A 266 6.45 -2.23 -7.40
CA LEU A 266 5.31 -1.67 -8.13
C LEU A 266 5.15 -2.26 -9.53
N ALA A 267 6.25 -2.49 -10.26
CA ALA A 267 6.20 -3.16 -11.56
C ALA A 267 5.65 -4.60 -11.46
N ALA A 268 6.06 -5.35 -10.43
CA ALA A 268 5.58 -6.71 -10.20
C ALA A 268 4.12 -6.77 -9.69
N GLU A 269 3.68 -5.80 -8.87
CA GLU A 269 2.29 -5.67 -8.39
C GLU A 269 1.33 -5.29 -9.55
N THR A 270 1.78 -4.43 -10.47
CA THR A 270 1.04 -4.04 -11.69
C THR A 270 1.21 -5.02 -12.85
N GLN A 271 1.95 -6.12 -12.67
CA GLN A 271 2.24 -7.16 -13.67
C GLN A 271 2.96 -6.65 -14.93
N ASP A 272 3.69 -5.52 -14.83
CA ASP A 272 4.61 -5.00 -15.84
C ASP A 272 5.89 -5.85 -15.85
N TRP A 273 5.78 -7.06 -16.42
CA TRP A 273 6.87 -8.03 -16.47
C TRP A 273 8.02 -7.58 -17.38
N GLU A 274 7.76 -6.74 -18.38
CA GLU A 274 8.80 -6.17 -19.24
C GLU A 274 9.69 -5.21 -18.42
N ALA A 275 9.10 -4.27 -17.68
CA ALA A 275 9.87 -3.41 -16.77
C ALA A 275 10.54 -4.22 -15.65
N THR A 276 9.83 -5.17 -15.04
CA THR A 276 10.36 -6.02 -13.96
C THR A 276 11.62 -6.78 -14.41
N ILE A 277 11.58 -7.45 -15.56
CA ILE A 277 12.72 -8.21 -16.10
C ILE A 277 13.83 -7.26 -16.58
N GLY A 278 13.47 -6.11 -17.19
CA GLY A 278 14.43 -5.10 -17.63
C GLY A 278 15.29 -4.55 -16.48
N MET A 279 14.67 -4.22 -15.34
CA MET A 279 15.37 -3.73 -14.15
C MET A 279 16.40 -4.73 -13.61
N LEU A 280 16.08 -6.03 -13.61
CA LEU A 280 16.92 -7.10 -13.05
C LEU A 280 18.30 -7.27 -13.72
N SER A 281 18.54 -6.58 -14.84
CA SER A 281 19.83 -6.59 -15.55
C SER A 281 20.89 -5.67 -14.92
N ASP A 282 20.51 -4.62 -14.18
CA ASP A 282 21.43 -3.65 -13.57
C ASP A 282 21.04 -3.42 -12.09
N ARG A 283 21.40 -4.41 -11.26
CA ARG A 283 21.04 -4.44 -9.83
C ARG A 283 22.04 -3.63 -9.00
N PRO A 284 21.58 -2.70 -8.14
CA PRO A 284 22.47 -1.96 -7.23
C PRO A 284 23.06 -2.89 -6.17
N ALA A 285 24.14 -2.44 -5.53
CA ALA A 285 24.70 -3.12 -4.36
C ALA A 285 23.67 -3.19 -3.22
N ASP A 286 23.79 -4.22 -2.38
CA ASP A 286 22.98 -4.46 -1.18
C ASP A 286 21.46 -4.59 -1.43
N ILE A 287 21.04 -4.84 -2.68
CA ILE A 287 19.62 -5.01 -3.03
C ILE A 287 18.99 -6.22 -2.35
N GLU A 288 19.77 -7.26 -2.07
CA GLU A 288 19.34 -8.47 -1.36
C GLU A 288 18.99 -8.22 0.12
N LEU A 289 19.24 -7.02 0.65
CA LEU A 289 18.78 -6.56 1.97
C LEU A 289 17.37 -5.94 1.94
N GLN A 290 16.80 -5.70 0.75
CA GLN A 290 15.48 -5.06 0.60
C GLN A 290 14.36 -6.10 0.45
N PRO A 291 13.32 -6.11 1.31
CA PRO A 291 12.22 -7.07 1.20
C PRO A 291 11.40 -6.88 -0.08
N GLU A 292 11.21 -5.63 -0.52
CA GLU A 292 10.39 -5.32 -1.71
C GLU A 292 10.98 -5.93 -3.00
N TYR A 293 12.31 -6.05 -3.07
CA TYR A 293 13.01 -6.78 -4.15
C TYR A 293 12.69 -8.29 -4.12
N TRP A 294 12.76 -8.91 -2.94
CA TRP A 294 12.44 -10.34 -2.78
C TRP A 294 10.97 -10.64 -3.03
N PHE A 295 10.05 -9.76 -2.64
CA PHE A 295 8.64 -9.86 -3.02
C PHE A 295 8.46 -9.82 -4.54
N ALA A 296 9.11 -8.87 -5.24
CA ALA A 296 9.05 -8.77 -6.69
C ALA A 296 9.62 -10.02 -7.40
N LEU A 297 10.71 -10.59 -6.90
CA LEU A 297 11.22 -11.88 -7.38
C LEU A 297 10.21 -13.01 -7.12
N GLY A 298 9.59 -13.06 -5.95
CA GLY A 298 8.56 -14.06 -5.63
C GLY A 298 7.39 -14.01 -6.60
N MET A 299 6.90 -12.80 -6.88
CA MET A 299 5.87 -12.53 -7.89
C MET A 299 6.29 -13.00 -9.29
N LEU A 300 7.51 -12.67 -9.74
CA LEU A 300 8.04 -13.10 -11.03
C LEU A 300 8.16 -14.63 -11.15
N PHE A 301 8.66 -15.32 -10.12
CA PHE A 301 8.77 -16.78 -10.12
C PHE A 301 7.40 -17.45 -10.00
N GLN A 302 6.44 -16.85 -9.29
CA GLN A 302 5.06 -17.32 -9.24
C GLN A 302 4.37 -17.19 -10.62
N HIS A 303 4.58 -16.08 -11.34
CA HIS A 303 4.12 -15.90 -12.72
C HIS A 303 4.77 -16.91 -13.70
N ARG A 304 6.02 -17.32 -13.44
CA ARG A 304 6.73 -18.36 -14.20
C ARG A 304 6.36 -19.80 -13.79
N GLU A 305 5.35 -19.99 -12.93
CA GLU A 305 4.92 -21.30 -12.37
C GLU A 305 6.01 -22.01 -11.53
N GLN A 306 7.09 -21.30 -11.17
CA GLN A 306 8.23 -21.82 -10.39
C GLN A 306 8.00 -21.66 -8.88
N HIS A 307 6.89 -22.22 -8.39
CA HIS A 307 6.40 -21.99 -7.03
C HIS A 307 7.42 -22.30 -5.92
N ALA A 308 8.28 -23.31 -6.08
CA ALA A 308 9.31 -23.63 -5.08
C ALA A 308 10.36 -22.51 -4.91
N VAL A 309 10.72 -21.83 -6.00
CA VAL A 309 11.62 -20.65 -5.96
C VAL A 309 10.86 -19.43 -5.44
N ALA A 310 9.60 -19.27 -5.83
CA ALA A 310 8.74 -18.19 -5.31
C ALA A 310 8.59 -18.27 -3.77
N VAL A 311 8.43 -19.48 -3.22
CA VAL A 311 8.42 -19.72 -1.76
C VAL A 311 9.72 -19.21 -1.11
N HIS A 312 10.89 -19.53 -1.67
CA HIS A 312 12.16 -19.01 -1.14
C HIS A 312 12.16 -17.48 -1.12
N CYS A 313 11.77 -16.83 -2.22
CA CYS A 313 11.71 -15.38 -2.34
C CYS A 313 10.76 -14.73 -1.32
N PHE A 314 9.53 -15.23 -1.17
CA PHE A 314 8.60 -14.68 -0.19
C PHE A 314 9.09 -14.90 1.26
N LEU A 315 9.77 -16.01 1.56
CA LEU A 315 10.41 -16.22 2.86
C LEU A 315 11.58 -15.24 3.11
N ARG A 316 12.38 -14.91 2.09
CA ARG A 316 13.40 -13.84 2.19
C ARG A 316 12.76 -12.49 2.49
N SER A 317 11.66 -12.17 1.80
CA SER A 317 10.89 -10.95 2.02
C SER A 317 10.37 -10.87 3.47
N ILE A 318 9.70 -11.91 3.97
CA ILE A 318 9.13 -11.96 5.33
C ILE A 318 10.22 -11.93 6.43
N ASN A 319 11.40 -12.50 6.16
CA ASN A 319 12.52 -12.43 7.12
C ASN A 319 13.13 -11.02 7.23
N LEU A 320 12.99 -10.19 6.19
CA LEU A 320 13.46 -8.80 6.16
C LEU A 320 12.36 -7.81 6.62
N ASP A 321 11.10 -8.06 6.26
CA ASP A 321 9.91 -7.39 6.77
C ASP A 321 8.84 -8.40 7.18
N ALA A 322 8.83 -8.74 8.47
CA ALA A 322 7.86 -9.68 9.06
C ALA A 322 6.43 -9.14 9.08
N THR A 323 6.19 -7.90 8.62
CA THR A 323 4.88 -7.24 8.53
C THR A 323 4.29 -7.23 7.13
N ASP A 324 5.02 -7.69 6.10
CA ASP A 324 4.51 -7.73 4.72
C ASP A 324 3.44 -8.82 4.53
N ARG A 325 2.18 -8.41 4.74
CA ARG A 325 1.00 -9.27 4.56
C ARG A 325 0.89 -9.81 3.13
N PHE A 326 1.27 -9.05 2.10
CA PHE A 326 1.17 -9.52 0.71
C PHE A 326 2.19 -10.62 0.41
N SER A 327 3.40 -10.56 0.98
CA SER A 327 4.33 -11.69 0.95
C SER A 327 3.72 -12.95 1.58
N CYS A 328 3.00 -12.83 2.71
CA CYS A 328 2.32 -13.95 3.35
C CYS A 328 1.21 -14.55 2.46
N LEU A 329 0.38 -13.71 1.83
CA LEU A 329 -0.70 -14.14 0.92
C LEU A 329 -0.16 -14.91 -0.30
N HIS A 330 0.88 -14.38 -0.95
CA HIS A 330 1.45 -15.00 -2.15
C HIS A 330 2.28 -16.26 -1.84
N LEU A 331 2.92 -16.30 -0.66
CA LEU A 331 3.52 -17.50 -0.12
C LEU A 331 2.47 -18.60 0.12
N ALA A 332 1.33 -18.27 0.74
CA ALA A 332 0.23 -19.22 0.95
C ALA A 332 -0.27 -19.82 -0.38
N ARG A 333 -0.53 -18.97 -1.38
CA ARG A 333 -0.93 -19.40 -2.74
C ARG A 333 0.08 -20.38 -3.35
N SER A 334 1.38 -20.09 -3.27
CA SER A 334 2.43 -20.97 -3.81
C SER A 334 2.55 -22.29 -3.03
N LEU A 335 2.38 -22.28 -1.71
CA LEU A 335 2.37 -23.49 -0.88
C LEU A 335 1.15 -24.38 -1.16
N SER A 336 -0.01 -23.79 -1.42
CA SER A 336 -1.22 -24.51 -1.83
C SER A 336 -0.98 -25.29 -3.13
N LEU A 337 -0.44 -24.62 -4.15
CA LEU A 337 -0.09 -25.24 -5.44
C LEU A 337 1.00 -26.32 -5.33
N LEU A 338 1.88 -26.22 -4.34
CA LEU A 338 2.88 -27.24 -4.00
C LEU A 338 2.35 -28.37 -3.11
N GLN A 339 1.03 -28.43 -2.88
CA GLN A 339 0.37 -29.41 -2.02
C GLN A 339 0.95 -29.40 -0.58
N ARG A 340 0.96 -28.22 0.04
CA ARG A 340 1.31 -28.00 1.45
C ARG A 340 0.20 -27.21 2.18
N PRO A 341 -1.03 -27.76 2.29
CA PRO A 341 -2.19 -27.03 2.80
C PRO A 341 -2.02 -26.57 4.25
N GLU A 342 -1.32 -27.32 5.10
CA GLU A 342 -1.06 -26.96 6.50
C GLU A 342 -0.13 -25.75 6.62
N LEU A 343 0.85 -25.64 5.72
CA LEU A 343 1.75 -24.48 5.65
C LEU A 343 1.04 -23.28 5.04
N SER A 344 0.24 -23.49 3.99
CA SER A 344 -0.63 -22.46 3.40
C SER A 344 -1.58 -21.86 4.43
N GLY A 345 -2.31 -22.69 5.19
CA GLY A 345 -3.24 -22.24 6.23
C GLY A 345 -2.57 -21.56 7.43
N GLN A 346 -1.28 -21.81 7.69
CA GLN A 346 -0.51 -21.02 8.65
C GLN A 346 -0.18 -19.62 8.10
N MET A 347 0.14 -19.51 6.81
CA MET A 347 0.40 -18.23 6.16
C MET A 347 -0.86 -17.37 6.00
N MET A 348 -2.01 -17.98 5.68
CA MET A 348 -3.30 -17.26 5.61
C MET A 348 -3.69 -16.68 6.98
N ARG A 349 -3.60 -17.47 8.06
CA ARG A 349 -3.84 -16.95 9.43
C ARG A 349 -2.89 -15.81 9.81
N ARG A 350 -1.63 -15.86 9.37
CA ARG A 350 -0.68 -14.73 9.58
C ARG A 350 -1.08 -13.51 8.75
N TYR A 351 -1.52 -13.69 7.51
CA TYR A 351 -2.03 -12.63 6.64
C TYR A 351 -3.26 -11.94 7.27
N GLU A 352 -4.24 -12.71 7.74
CA GLU A 352 -5.46 -12.23 8.40
C GLU A 352 -5.13 -11.36 9.62
N LEU A 353 -4.24 -11.82 10.50
CA LEU A 353 -3.77 -11.07 11.67
C LEU A 353 -3.05 -9.77 11.29
N LEU A 354 -2.16 -9.81 10.29
CA LEU A 354 -1.47 -8.61 9.81
C LEU A 354 -2.45 -7.61 9.18
N ASP A 355 -3.41 -8.07 8.40
CA ASP A 355 -4.43 -7.22 7.79
C ASP A 355 -5.37 -6.60 8.84
N GLU A 356 -5.83 -7.37 9.83
CA GLU A 356 -6.63 -6.86 10.95
C GLU A 356 -5.85 -5.78 11.72
N SER A 357 -4.58 -6.02 12.03
CA SER A 357 -3.73 -5.00 12.69
C SER A 357 -3.56 -3.73 11.84
N SER A 358 -3.44 -3.88 10.52
CA SER A 358 -3.33 -2.76 9.57
C SER A 358 -4.63 -1.96 9.42
N ARG A 359 -5.79 -2.59 9.62
CA ARG A 359 -7.10 -1.91 9.67
C ARG A 359 -7.35 -1.23 11.02
N LEU A 360 -7.00 -1.87 12.13
CA LEU A 360 -7.09 -1.28 13.47
C LEU A 360 -6.21 -0.04 13.59
N ILE A 361 -4.94 -0.12 13.18
CA ILE A 361 -4.01 1.00 13.32
C ILE A 361 -4.42 2.21 12.48
N ARG A 362 -5.06 2.01 11.31
CA ARG A 362 -5.64 3.10 10.49
C ARG A 362 -6.76 3.84 11.22
N LYS A 363 -7.58 3.14 12.02
CA LYS A 363 -8.62 3.75 12.88
C LYS A 363 -7.98 4.53 14.02
N ILE A 364 -7.05 3.91 14.76
CA ILE A 364 -6.31 4.51 15.90
C ILE A 364 -5.49 5.74 15.48
N GLY A 365 -4.98 5.79 14.24
CA GLY A 365 -4.28 6.95 13.70
C GLY A 365 -5.19 8.14 13.36
N SER A 366 -6.49 7.89 13.15
CA SER A 366 -7.47 8.91 12.77
C SER A 366 -8.20 9.55 13.97
N ALA A 367 -8.33 8.81 15.07
CA ALA A 367 -8.88 9.25 16.34
C ALA A 367 -8.29 8.38 17.47
N PRO A 368 -8.19 8.88 18.72
CA PRO A 368 -7.67 8.11 19.85
C PRO A 368 -8.30 6.71 19.92
N GLY A 369 -7.47 5.67 19.95
CA GLY A 369 -7.93 4.29 19.96
C GLY A 369 -8.75 3.96 21.20
N THR A 370 -9.79 3.15 21.05
CA THR A 370 -10.55 2.65 22.21
C THR A 370 -9.81 1.53 22.94
N ASP A 371 -10.16 1.32 24.20
CA ASP A 371 -9.71 0.23 25.08
C ASP A 371 -9.65 -1.11 24.32
N ASP A 372 -10.78 -1.47 23.69
CA ASP A 372 -10.94 -2.70 22.92
C ASP A 372 -10.03 -2.77 21.70
N GLN A 373 -9.83 -1.65 20.99
CA GLN A 373 -8.96 -1.59 19.81
C GLN A 373 -7.49 -1.76 20.19
N LEU A 374 -7.05 -1.13 21.28
CA LEU A 374 -5.66 -1.21 21.76
C LEU A 374 -5.37 -2.60 22.35
N ASN A 375 -6.30 -3.17 23.12
CA ASN A 375 -6.17 -4.52 23.65
C ASN A 375 -6.19 -5.57 22.54
N ARG A 376 -7.10 -5.45 21.56
CA ARG A 376 -7.14 -6.34 20.39
C ARG A 376 -5.87 -6.26 19.55
N LEU A 377 -5.32 -5.06 19.34
CA LEU A 377 -4.04 -4.89 18.67
C LEU A 377 -2.90 -5.59 19.43
N ALA A 378 -2.88 -5.52 20.76
CA ALA A 378 -1.89 -6.23 21.58
C ALA A 378 -2.04 -7.76 21.52
N GLU A 379 -3.25 -8.31 21.52
CA GLU A 379 -3.51 -9.76 21.31
C GLU A 379 -3.00 -10.26 19.95
N ILE A 380 -3.24 -9.48 18.89
CA ILE A 380 -2.75 -9.77 17.55
C ILE A 380 -1.22 -9.74 17.53
N LEU A 381 -0.59 -8.75 18.17
CA LEU A 381 0.87 -8.66 18.25
C LEU A 381 1.51 -9.83 19.02
N ASP A 382 0.92 -10.29 20.13
CA ASP A 382 1.36 -11.53 20.80
C ASP A 382 1.24 -12.74 19.86
N SER A 383 0.12 -12.88 19.16
CA SER A 383 -0.13 -13.95 18.18
C SER A 383 0.86 -13.92 17.00
N LEU A 384 1.33 -12.73 16.63
CA LEU A 384 2.36 -12.50 15.61
C LEU A 384 3.80 -12.66 16.12
N GLN A 385 3.99 -13.00 17.41
CA GLN A 385 5.27 -13.11 18.14
C GLN A 385 6.01 -11.77 18.32
N ARG A 386 5.28 -10.70 18.64
CA ARG A 386 5.80 -9.33 18.89
C ARG A 386 5.51 -8.85 20.32
N PRO A 387 5.89 -9.58 21.38
CA PRO A 387 5.38 -9.39 22.74
C PRO A 387 5.83 -8.07 23.41
N LEU A 388 7.00 -7.52 23.06
CA LEU A 388 7.40 -6.20 23.56
C LEU A 388 6.46 -5.09 23.06
N GLU A 389 6.04 -5.14 21.80
CA GLU A 389 5.14 -4.16 21.21
C GLU A 389 3.73 -4.30 21.77
N ALA A 390 3.26 -5.54 21.98
CA ALA A 390 1.99 -5.83 22.64
C ALA A 390 1.95 -5.25 24.08
N ILE A 391 3.05 -5.33 24.83
CA ILE A 391 3.13 -4.76 26.18
C ILE A 391 3.10 -3.23 26.16
N GLU A 392 3.80 -2.56 25.25
CA GLU A 392 3.75 -1.10 25.19
C GLU A 392 2.35 -0.60 24.81
N TRP A 393 1.61 -1.28 23.91
CA TRP A 393 0.20 -0.97 23.66
C TRP A 393 -0.70 -1.17 24.88
N ARG A 394 -0.52 -2.25 25.65
CA ARG A 394 -1.24 -2.46 26.93
C ARG A 394 -0.89 -1.39 27.96
N LEU A 395 0.36 -0.94 28.00
CA LEU A 395 0.80 0.15 28.88
C LEU A 395 0.20 1.50 28.46
N ILE A 396 -0.04 1.74 27.16
CA ILE A 396 -0.76 2.92 26.66
C ILE A 396 -2.23 2.84 27.08
N ALA A 397 -2.92 1.73 26.82
CA ALA A 397 -4.31 1.49 27.22
C ALA A 397 -4.50 1.69 28.75
N ALA A 398 -3.73 0.97 29.58
CA ALA A 398 -3.80 1.09 31.04
C ALA A 398 -3.60 2.52 31.57
N ARG A 399 -2.76 3.35 30.91
CA ARG A 399 -2.61 4.78 31.26
C ARG A 399 -3.85 5.60 30.86
N GLN A 400 -4.47 5.32 29.72
CA GLN A 400 -5.67 6.00 29.25
C GLN A 400 -6.89 5.70 30.15
N HIS A 401 -7.02 4.49 30.68
CA HIS A 401 -8.13 4.10 31.58
C HIS A 401 -7.92 4.51 33.05
N GLY A 402 -6.76 5.09 33.40
CA GLY A 402 -6.41 5.39 34.78
C GLY A 402 -6.24 4.14 35.65
N SER A 403 -5.78 3.03 35.06
CA SER A 403 -5.55 1.77 35.75
C SER A 403 -4.66 1.92 37.00
N VAL A 404 -4.95 1.11 38.02
CA VAL A 404 -4.24 1.14 39.30
C VAL A 404 -2.78 0.75 39.11
N ASP A 405 -1.86 1.39 39.85
CA ASP A 405 -0.40 1.16 39.81
C ASP A 405 0.03 -0.32 39.79
N ARG A 406 -0.76 -1.21 40.42
CA ARG A 406 -0.54 -2.66 40.46
C ARG A 406 -0.57 -3.31 39.07
N GLU A 407 -1.47 -2.88 38.19
CA GLU A 407 -1.61 -3.42 36.83
C GLU A 407 -0.43 -2.97 35.96
N ILE A 408 -0.13 -1.67 35.98
CA ILE A 408 1.03 -1.09 35.29
C ILE A 408 2.35 -1.73 35.79
N SER A 409 2.44 -2.03 37.08
CA SER A 409 3.59 -2.74 37.66
C SER A 409 3.69 -4.20 37.18
N ALA A 410 2.58 -4.89 36.99
CA ALA A 410 2.56 -6.26 36.46
C ALA A 410 2.97 -6.30 34.97
N LEU A 411 2.48 -5.36 34.15
CA LEU A 411 2.90 -5.21 32.76
C LEU A 411 4.42 -4.92 32.66
N LYS A 412 4.94 -4.01 33.51
CA LYS A 412 6.38 -3.75 33.61
C LYS A 412 7.18 -4.98 34.04
N ALA A 413 6.70 -5.77 35.01
CA ALA A 413 7.38 -7.01 35.40
C ALA A 413 7.44 -8.03 34.24
N THR A 414 6.35 -8.15 33.47
CA THR A 414 6.30 -9.02 32.28
C THR A 414 7.27 -8.56 31.20
N ARG A 415 7.40 -7.23 31.00
CA ARG A 415 8.36 -6.60 30.08
C ARG A 415 9.80 -7.02 30.40
N GLU A 416 10.20 -6.93 31.67
CA GLU A 416 11.55 -7.32 32.10
C GLU A 416 11.82 -8.82 31.93
N VAL A 417 10.80 -9.68 32.13
CA VAL A 417 10.90 -11.12 31.84
C VAL A 417 11.12 -11.39 30.35
N ILE A 418 10.46 -10.64 29.45
CA ILE A 418 10.68 -10.78 28.01
C ILE A 418 12.09 -10.30 27.65
N LEU A 419 12.54 -9.14 28.12
CA LEU A 419 13.90 -8.64 27.86
C LEU A 419 14.99 -9.57 28.38
N ALA A 420 14.79 -10.22 29.54
CA ALA A 420 15.73 -11.19 30.08
C ALA A 420 15.83 -12.49 29.26
N ASN A 421 14.77 -12.85 28.53
CA ASN A 421 14.72 -14.03 27.67
C ASN A 421 14.97 -13.71 26.17
N ASP A 422 15.11 -12.43 25.82
CA ASP A 422 15.33 -11.97 24.45
C ASP A 422 16.77 -12.23 24.00
N GLN A 423 17.04 -13.48 23.63
CA GLN A 423 18.31 -13.90 23.03
C GLN A 423 18.45 -13.45 21.56
N THR A 424 17.55 -12.60 21.07
CA THR A 424 17.37 -12.29 19.65
C THR A 424 17.55 -10.80 19.33
N SER A 425 18.42 -10.53 18.36
CA SER A 425 18.18 -9.40 17.46
C SER A 425 16.82 -9.61 16.79
N ARG A 426 16.04 -8.55 16.56
CA ARG A 426 14.90 -8.62 15.62
C ARG A 426 15.39 -9.28 14.31
N ASN A 427 14.50 -10.02 13.65
CA ASN A 427 14.60 -10.60 12.29
C ASN A 427 14.80 -12.13 12.17
N GLN A 428 14.75 -12.91 13.27
CA GLN A 428 14.44 -14.35 13.14
C GLN A 428 12.98 -14.62 13.49
N TRP A 429 12.10 -14.25 12.56
CA TRP A 429 10.81 -14.93 12.44
C TRP A 429 11.08 -16.37 12.01
N SER A 430 11.00 -17.30 12.94
CA SER A 430 11.02 -18.74 12.63
C SER A 430 9.59 -19.26 12.74
N LEU A 431 8.92 -19.49 11.62
CA LEU A 431 7.69 -20.28 11.68
C LEU A 431 8.04 -21.76 11.92
N PRO A 432 7.45 -22.44 12.91
CA PRO A 432 7.65 -23.87 13.09
C PRO A 432 7.33 -24.64 11.80
N GLY A 433 8.29 -25.43 11.32
CA GLY A 433 8.16 -26.20 10.07
C GLY A 433 8.58 -25.45 8.79
N PHE A 434 9.04 -24.21 8.87
CA PHE A 434 9.69 -23.52 7.74
C PHE A 434 11.19 -23.37 7.97
N ARG A 435 11.97 -23.91 7.04
CA ARG A 435 13.37 -23.53 6.84
C ARG A 435 13.51 -22.98 5.43
N ILE A 436 14.22 -21.87 5.29
CA ILE A 436 14.41 -21.24 3.97
C ILE A 436 15.35 -22.06 3.08
N ASP A 437 16.28 -22.80 3.69
CA ASP A 437 17.25 -23.69 3.02
C ASP A 437 16.58 -24.89 2.34
N ASP A 438 15.35 -25.24 2.71
CA ASP A 438 14.59 -26.36 2.12
C ASP A 438 14.03 -26.00 0.74
N TRP A 439 14.14 -24.73 0.32
CA TRP A 439 13.56 -24.18 -0.92
C TRP A 439 14.65 -23.66 -1.86
N PRO A 440 14.57 -23.94 -3.17
CA PRO A 440 15.61 -23.57 -4.12
C PRO A 440 15.77 -22.05 -4.25
N LEU A 441 17.03 -21.60 -4.23
CA LEU A 441 17.40 -20.22 -4.54
C LEU A 441 17.07 -19.87 -6.00
N PRO A 442 16.75 -18.59 -6.31
CA PRO A 442 16.76 -18.07 -7.67
C PRO A 442 18.09 -18.32 -8.39
N ASP A 443 18.01 -18.67 -9.67
CA ASP A 443 19.13 -18.51 -10.59
C ASP A 443 19.27 -17.04 -10.98
N PHE A 444 20.17 -16.34 -10.30
CA PHE A 444 20.42 -14.90 -10.46
C PHE A 444 20.92 -14.53 -11.86
N ASP A 445 21.63 -15.44 -12.55
CA ASP A 445 22.14 -15.19 -13.90
C ASP A 445 21.00 -15.25 -14.95
N SER A 446 19.93 -15.99 -14.66
CA SER A 446 18.76 -16.12 -15.53
C SER A 446 17.72 -14.99 -15.40
N LEU A 447 17.82 -14.14 -14.37
CA LEU A 447 16.75 -13.19 -13.99
C LEU A 447 16.37 -12.21 -15.11
N GLY A 448 17.36 -11.64 -15.79
CA GLY A 448 17.15 -10.69 -16.90
C GLY A 448 16.70 -11.36 -18.21
N THR A 449 16.54 -12.68 -18.26
CA THR A 449 16.04 -13.36 -19.46
C THR A 449 14.52 -13.32 -19.53
N THR A 450 13.98 -12.85 -20.66
CA THR A 450 12.56 -13.03 -21.03
C THR A 450 12.24 -14.49 -21.32
N ASN A 451 13.25 -15.25 -21.75
CA ASN A 451 13.20 -16.71 -21.89
C ASN A 451 13.31 -17.43 -20.53
N ALA A 452 12.35 -17.18 -19.64
CA ALA A 452 11.87 -18.29 -18.85
C ALA A 452 11.27 -19.29 -19.83
N GLU A 453 11.97 -20.40 -20.08
CA GLU A 453 11.27 -21.60 -20.52
C GLU A 453 10.24 -21.89 -19.42
N LYS A 454 8.96 -21.55 -19.68
CA LYS A 454 7.85 -22.20 -18.98
C LYS A 454 8.19 -23.69 -18.96
N PRO A 455 8.07 -24.39 -17.82
CA PRO A 455 8.35 -25.82 -17.77
C PRO A 455 7.60 -26.46 -18.94
N LYS A 456 8.35 -27.09 -19.85
CA LYS A 456 7.80 -27.63 -21.11
C LYS A 456 6.98 -28.88 -20.83
N THR A 457 5.85 -28.70 -20.15
CA THR A 457 4.62 -29.38 -20.49
C THR A 457 4.43 -29.14 -21.98
N LYS A 458 4.82 -30.14 -22.79
CA LYS A 458 4.56 -30.15 -24.23
C LYS A 458 3.05 -30.27 -24.41
N ILE A 459 2.33 -29.17 -24.27
CA ILE A 459 1.16 -28.94 -25.09
C ILE A 459 1.73 -28.88 -26.51
N ALA A 460 1.43 -29.89 -27.31
CA ALA A 460 1.91 -29.95 -28.68
C ALA A 460 1.36 -28.72 -29.43
N THR A 461 2.25 -27.79 -29.79
CA THR A 461 1.90 -26.61 -30.60
C THR A 461 1.74 -27.01 -32.07
N ASP A 462 0.80 -27.91 -32.29
CA ASP A 462 0.19 -28.23 -33.58
C ASP A 462 -1.34 -28.38 -33.38
N SER A 463 -1.89 -27.62 -32.43
CA SER A 463 -3.34 -27.49 -32.28
C SER A 463 -3.86 -26.61 -33.42
N THR A 464 -4.44 -27.25 -34.42
CA THR A 464 -5.14 -26.59 -35.54
C THR A 464 -6.43 -25.88 -35.14
N MET A 465 -6.86 -26.01 -33.87
CA MET A 465 -8.05 -25.36 -33.33
C MET A 465 -7.88 -23.85 -33.30
N ARG A 466 -8.79 -23.16 -34.00
CA ARG A 466 -8.97 -21.71 -33.96
C ARG A 466 -10.39 -21.42 -33.52
N PHE A 467 -10.58 -20.35 -32.75
CA PHE A 467 -11.89 -19.82 -32.40
C PHE A 467 -12.14 -18.54 -33.20
N PRO A 468 -12.54 -18.62 -34.49
CA PRO A 468 -12.97 -17.43 -35.23
C PRO A 468 -14.27 -16.91 -34.65
N ASN A 469 -14.43 -15.58 -34.59
CA ASN A 469 -15.75 -15.00 -34.36
C ASN A 469 -16.63 -15.26 -35.60
N VAL A 470 -17.70 -16.04 -35.43
CA VAL A 470 -18.67 -16.39 -36.47
C VAL A 470 -20.05 -15.79 -36.21
N ALA A 471 -20.24 -15.00 -35.15
CA ALA A 471 -21.55 -14.54 -34.68
C ALA A 471 -22.37 -13.84 -35.79
N GLU A 472 -21.75 -12.89 -36.50
CA GLU A 472 -22.36 -12.20 -37.66
C GLU A 472 -22.70 -13.17 -38.80
N GLN A 473 -21.84 -14.18 -39.05
CA GLN A 473 -22.03 -15.16 -40.13
C GLN A 473 -23.21 -16.09 -39.86
N VAL A 474 -23.45 -16.42 -38.59
CA VAL A 474 -24.59 -17.24 -38.15
C VAL A 474 -25.80 -16.39 -37.74
N GLY A 475 -25.79 -15.06 -37.91
CA GLY A 475 -26.93 -14.20 -37.59
C GLY A 475 -27.15 -13.89 -36.11
N LEU A 476 -26.24 -14.28 -35.22
CA LEU A 476 -26.28 -13.99 -33.78
C LEU A 476 -25.72 -12.58 -33.54
N ASN A 477 -26.53 -11.57 -33.85
CA ASN A 477 -26.17 -10.16 -33.76
C ASN A 477 -26.71 -9.53 -32.48
N PHE A 478 -25.94 -9.65 -31.40
CA PHE A 478 -26.27 -9.10 -30.08
C PHE A 478 -25.17 -8.19 -29.53
N GLN A 479 -25.56 -7.12 -28.84
CA GLN A 479 -24.67 -6.26 -28.06
C GLN A 479 -25.34 -5.93 -26.72
N PHE A 480 -24.65 -6.26 -25.62
CA PHE A 480 -25.05 -5.83 -24.29
C PHE A 480 -24.78 -4.33 -24.11
N VAL A 481 -25.76 -3.61 -23.58
CA VAL A 481 -25.76 -2.18 -23.34
C VAL A 481 -26.28 -1.97 -21.93
N ASN A 482 -25.39 -1.60 -20.99
CA ASN A 482 -25.71 -1.40 -19.58
C ASN A 482 -25.88 0.08 -19.19
N ARG A 483 -26.29 0.92 -20.15
CA ARG A 483 -26.49 2.37 -19.96
C ARG A 483 -27.66 2.85 -20.81
N HIS A 484 -28.53 3.66 -20.21
CA HIS A 484 -29.58 4.36 -20.94
C HIS A 484 -28.99 5.36 -21.99
N PRO A 485 -29.41 5.32 -23.28
CA PRO A 485 -28.78 6.11 -24.36
C PRO A 485 -28.73 7.63 -24.15
N ASN A 486 -29.65 8.17 -23.35
CA ASN A 486 -29.79 9.60 -23.09
C ASN A 486 -29.45 10.00 -21.63
N SER A 487 -28.72 9.17 -20.86
CA SER A 487 -28.36 9.52 -19.48
C SER A 487 -26.99 10.22 -19.37
N ASP A 488 -26.97 11.40 -18.75
CA ASP A 488 -25.75 12.08 -18.28
C ASP A 488 -25.27 11.52 -16.92
N LEU A 489 -25.68 10.30 -16.57
CA LEU A 489 -25.27 9.66 -15.33
C LEU A 489 -23.77 9.37 -15.34
N PRO A 490 -23.07 9.56 -14.20
CA PRO A 490 -21.67 9.20 -14.10
C PRO A 490 -21.50 7.67 -14.18
N PHE A 491 -20.25 7.22 -14.32
CA PHE A 491 -19.95 5.80 -14.21
C PHE A 491 -20.23 5.32 -12.77
N LEU A 492 -20.94 4.21 -12.60
CA LEU A 492 -21.40 3.65 -11.33
C LEU A 492 -21.02 2.17 -11.28
N ILE A 493 -20.93 1.58 -10.08
CA ILE A 493 -20.37 0.23 -9.90
C ILE A 493 -21.08 -0.84 -10.75
N TYR A 494 -22.40 -0.76 -10.92
CA TYR A 494 -23.14 -1.71 -11.75
C TYR A 494 -22.80 -1.63 -13.26
N HIS A 495 -22.20 -0.55 -13.76
CA HIS A 495 -21.71 -0.48 -15.14
C HIS A 495 -20.46 -1.36 -15.40
N LEU A 496 -19.82 -1.90 -14.35
CA LEU A 496 -18.73 -2.88 -14.48
C LEU A 496 -19.24 -4.31 -14.74
N SER A 497 -20.55 -4.54 -14.63
CA SER A 497 -21.18 -5.85 -14.84
C SER A 497 -21.55 -6.13 -16.30
N GLY A 498 -21.72 -7.42 -16.62
CA GLY A 498 -22.23 -7.93 -17.89
C GLY A 498 -23.66 -8.47 -17.78
N GLY A 499 -24.15 -9.01 -18.91
CA GLY A 499 -25.42 -9.74 -19.00
C GLY A 499 -25.20 -11.26 -19.04
N GLY A 500 -26.27 -12.00 -18.81
CA GLY A 500 -26.30 -13.46 -18.78
C GLY A 500 -26.77 -14.06 -20.11
N ILE A 501 -26.42 -15.33 -20.33
CA ILE A 501 -26.83 -16.11 -21.51
C ILE A 501 -27.44 -17.43 -21.04
N GLY A 502 -28.71 -17.65 -21.37
CA GLY A 502 -29.42 -18.90 -21.16
C GLY A 502 -29.34 -19.72 -22.44
N VAL A 503 -28.95 -20.99 -22.33
CA VAL A 503 -28.90 -21.93 -23.45
C VAL A 503 -29.90 -23.05 -23.19
N LEU A 504 -30.86 -23.21 -24.10
CA LEU A 504 -32.01 -24.10 -23.96
C LEU A 504 -32.48 -24.57 -25.34
N ASP A 505 -33.23 -25.65 -25.39
CA ASP A 505 -33.95 -26.12 -26.59
C ASP A 505 -35.43 -25.84 -26.36
N TYR A 506 -35.93 -24.68 -26.79
CA TYR A 506 -37.22 -24.16 -26.27
C TYR A 506 -38.45 -24.79 -26.92
N ASP A 507 -38.30 -25.36 -28.13
CA ASP A 507 -39.35 -26.09 -28.83
C ASP A 507 -39.05 -27.58 -29.06
N LEU A 508 -38.02 -28.09 -28.37
CA LEU A 508 -37.64 -29.51 -28.30
C LEU A 508 -37.25 -30.09 -29.67
N ASP A 509 -36.60 -29.29 -30.52
CA ASP A 509 -36.14 -29.68 -31.86
C ASP A 509 -34.76 -30.36 -31.87
N GLY A 510 -34.09 -30.38 -30.71
CA GLY A 510 -32.78 -30.98 -30.47
C GLY A 510 -31.60 -30.02 -30.60
N TRP A 511 -31.83 -28.72 -30.84
CA TRP A 511 -30.78 -27.72 -31.01
C TRP A 511 -30.76 -26.65 -29.92
N PRO A 512 -29.58 -26.22 -29.46
CA PRO A 512 -29.47 -25.21 -28.41
C PRO A 512 -29.71 -23.81 -28.98
N ASP A 513 -30.82 -23.21 -28.58
CA ASP A 513 -31.19 -21.81 -28.70
C ASP A 513 -30.50 -20.96 -27.62
N CYS A 514 -30.51 -19.63 -27.80
CA CYS A 514 -29.82 -18.71 -26.90
C CYS A 514 -30.68 -17.50 -26.52
N TYR A 515 -30.93 -17.33 -25.21
CA TYR A 515 -31.55 -16.16 -24.61
C TYR A 515 -30.50 -15.25 -23.97
N PHE A 516 -30.50 -13.96 -24.30
CA PHE A 516 -29.53 -12.96 -23.84
C PHE A 516 -30.23 -11.88 -23.02
N THR A 517 -29.76 -11.65 -21.79
CA THR A 517 -30.25 -10.52 -20.99
C THR A 517 -29.69 -9.20 -21.51
N GLN A 518 -30.40 -8.11 -21.24
CA GLN A 518 -30.08 -6.75 -21.64
C GLN A 518 -30.23 -5.80 -20.44
N ALA A 519 -29.58 -4.64 -20.51
CA ALA A 519 -29.57 -3.67 -19.41
C ALA A 519 -29.72 -2.22 -19.92
N GLY A 520 -30.51 -2.03 -20.99
CA GLY A 520 -30.60 -0.80 -21.78
C GLY A 520 -31.27 0.40 -21.09
N GLY A 521 -31.34 0.42 -19.77
CA GLY A 521 -31.96 1.44 -18.94
C GLY A 521 -31.08 1.83 -17.75
N SER A 522 -31.68 2.47 -16.76
CA SER A 522 -31.10 2.53 -15.42
C SER A 522 -31.54 1.29 -14.63
N PRO A 523 -30.81 0.86 -13.59
CA PRO A 523 -31.36 -0.09 -12.61
C PRO A 523 -32.73 0.38 -12.09
N ARG A 524 -33.63 -0.58 -11.84
CA ARG A 524 -35.06 -0.38 -11.49
C ARG A 524 -35.94 0.20 -12.61
N ASP A 525 -35.40 0.52 -13.78
CA ASP A 525 -36.21 0.83 -14.97
C ASP A 525 -36.80 -0.48 -15.51
N ALA A 526 -38.12 -0.60 -15.49
CA ALA A 526 -38.84 -1.76 -16.01
C ALA A 526 -39.18 -1.65 -17.52
N ASP A 527 -38.91 -0.49 -18.14
CA ASP A 527 -39.10 -0.23 -19.57
C ASP A 527 -37.82 0.33 -20.19
N GLY A 528 -36.69 -0.33 -19.91
CA GLY A 528 -35.39 -0.01 -20.48
C GLY A 528 -35.42 0.04 -22.01
N SER A 529 -34.54 0.87 -22.59
CA SER A 529 -34.64 1.24 -24.01
C SER A 529 -34.43 0.09 -25.01
N LEU A 530 -33.84 -1.02 -24.56
CA LEU A 530 -33.58 -2.23 -25.35
C LEU A 530 -34.04 -3.46 -24.56
N PRO A 531 -34.82 -4.38 -25.16
CA PRO A 531 -35.20 -5.63 -24.52
C PRO A 531 -34.11 -6.70 -24.64
N ASN A 532 -34.21 -7.70 -23.77
CA ASN A 532 -33.57 -9.02 -23.90
C ASN A 532 -33.82 -9.62 -25.29
N GLN A 533 -32.95 -10.53 -25.73
CA GLN A 533 -33.03 -11.11 -27.07
C GLN A 533 -33.04 -12.63 -27.04
N PHE A 534 -33.98 -13.24 -27.74
CA PHE A 534 -34.05 -14.70 -27.91
C PHE A 534 -33.74 -15.05 -29.37
N PHE A 535 -32.78 -15.95 -29.57
CA PHE A 535 -32.39 -16.47 -30.87
C PHE A 535 -32.61 -17.97 -30.95
N ARG A 536 -33.45 -18.40 -31.89
CA ARG A 536 -33.62 -19.82 -32.25
C ARG A 536 -32.46 -20.30 -33.11
N ASN A 537 -31.93 -21.48 -32.85
CA ASN A 537 -30.91 -22.16 -33.61
C ASN A 537 -31.53 -23.05 -34.70
N LEU A 538 -31.41 -22.65 -35.96
CA LEU A 538 -31.92 -23.41 -37.10
C LEU A 538 -30.90 -24.47 -37.52
N HIS A 539 -30.89 -25.55 -36.75
CA HIS A 539 -30.13 -26.78 -36.98
C HIS A 539 -28.61 -26.59 -37.17
N GLY A 540 -28.03 -25.63 -36.46
CA GLY A 540 -26.60 -25.29 -36.53
C GLY A 540 -26.18 -24.53 -37.78
N GLU A 541 -27.11 -24.18 -38.69
CA GLU A 541 -26.80 -23.39 -39.89
C GLU A 541 -26.78 -21.89 -39.61
N ARG A 542 -27.78 -21.39 -38.87
CA ARG A 542 -27.94 -19.98 -38.49
C ARG A 542 -28.87 -19.83 -37.29
N PHE A 543 -28.79 -18.67 -36.66
CA PHE A 543 -29.73 -18.19 -35.66
C PHE A 543 -30.77 -17.26 -36.29
N GLU A 544 -31.96 -17.21 -35.69
CA GLU A 544 -33.04 -16.27 -36.04
C GLU A 544 -33.62 -15.66 -34.77
N SER A 545 -33.82 -14.34 -34.74
CA SER A 545 -34.45 -13.68 -33.60
C SER A 545 -35.92 -14.07 -33.50
N VAL A 546 -36.30 -14.63 -32.36
CA VAL A 546 -37.67 -15.07 -32.02
C VAL A 546 -38.24 -14.30 -30.82
N THR A 547 -37.57 -13.25 -30.37
CA THR A 547 -37.91 -12.45 -29.17
C THR A 547 -39.38 -11.99 -29.14
N ASP A 548 -39.88 -11.45 -30.25
CA ASP A 548 -41.26 -10.94 -30.36
C ASP A 548 -42.28 -12.08 -30.49
N GLN A 549 -41.90 -13.17 -31.17
CA GLN A 549 -42.75 -14.35 -31.42
C GLN A 549 -42.96 -15.16 -30.13
N THR A 550 -41.92 -15.27 -29.31
CA THR A 550 -41.94 -15.97 -28.02
C THR A 550 -42.56 -15.15 -26.89
N LEU A 551 -42.77 -13.84 -27.09
CA LEU A 551 -43.24 -12.88 -26.08
C LEU A 551 -42.28 -12.68 -24.89
N THR A 552 -40.97 -12.90 -25.11
CA THR A 552 -39.94 -12.90 -24.05
C THR A 552 -39.11 -11.60 -23.98
N ALA A 553 -39.63 -10.50 -24.55
CA ALA A 553 -38.97 -9.20 -24.68
C ALA A 553 -38.94 -8.39 -23.36
N ASP A 554 -38.42 -8.98 -22.28
CA ASP A 554 -38.23 -8.26 -21.01
C ASP A 554 -37.27 -7.08 -21.16
N ARG A 555 -37.52 -6.01 -20.40
CA ARG A 555 -36.85 -4.71 -20.48
C ARG A 555 -36.26 -4.25 -19.15
N GLY A 556 -36.22 -5.15 -18.16
CA GLY A 556 -35.52 -4.93 -16.90
C GLY A 556 -34.00 -4.79 -17.09
N PHE A 557 -33.32 -4.52 -15.98
CA PHE A 557 -31.85 -4.48 -15.94
C PHE A 557 -31.33 -5.90 -15.64
N GLY A 558 -31.26 -6.75 -16.66
CA GLY A 558 -30.99 -8.19 -16.53
C GLY A 558 -29.50 -8.55 -16.59
N GLN A 559 -29.03 -9.29 -15.58
CA GLN A 559 -27.62 -9.70 -15.45
C GLN A 559 -27.42 -11.20 -15.39
N GLY A 560 -28.33 -11.93 -14.76
CA GLY A 560 -28.29 -13.40 -14.67
C GLY A 560 -29.48 -14.04 -15.37
N VAL A 561 -29.30 -15.26 -15.83
CA VAL A 561 -30.36 -16.08 -16.41
C VAL A 561 -30.12 -17.54 -16.06
N ALA A 562 -31.20 -18.23 -15.71
CA ALA A 562 -31.23 -19.66 -15.48
C ALA A 562 -32.29 -20.30 -16.38
N VAL A 563 -32.11 -21.58 -16.66
CA VAL A 563 -33.04 -22.41 -17.43
C VAL A 563 -33.40 -23.60 -16.55
N ALA A 564 -34.70 -23.82 -16.35
CA ALA A 564 -35.25 -24.92 -15.57
C ALA A 564 -36.67 -25.22 -16.06
N ASP A 565 -37.19 -26.40 -15.76
CA ASP A 565 -38.62 -26.72 -15.93
C ASP A 565 -39.28 -26.61 -14.55
N LEU A 566 -39.94 -25.48 -14.26
CA LEU A 566 -40.45 -25.20 -12.92
C LEU A 566 -41.78 -25.92 -12.65
N ASN A 567 -42.61 -26.08 -13.68
CA ASN A 567 -43.92 -26.73 -13.56
C ASN A 567 -43.94 -28.20 -14.01
N GLN A 568 -42.76 -28.78 -14.29
CA GLN A 568 -42.56 -30.20 -14.62
C GLN A 568 -43.38 -30.67 -15.83
N ASP A 569 -43.55 -29.79 -16.83
CA ASP A 569 -44.34 -30.09 -18.04
C ASP A 569 -43.50 -30.58 -19.24
N GLY A 570 -42.17 -30.58 -19.08
CA GLY A 570 -41.19 -31.02 -20.07
C GLY A 570 -40.65 -29.91 -20.97
N TYR A 571 -41.10 -28.67 -20.82
CA TYR A 571 -40.60 -27.52 -21.58
C TYR A 571 -39.71 -26.62 -20.70
N PRO A 572 -38.54 -26.16 -21.21
CA PRO A 572 -37.66 -25.30 -20.41
C PRO A 572 -38.19 -23.86 -20.32
N ASP A 573 -38.28 -23.37 -19.09
CA ASP A 573 -38.54 -21.98 -18.72
C ASP A 573 -37.26 -21.14 -18.69
N VAL A 574 -37.43 -19.81 -18.71
CA VAL A 574 -36.32 -18.85 -18.63
C VAL A 574 -36.50 -17.93 -17.43
N LEU A 575 -35.64 -18.05 -16.42
CA LEU A 575 -35.65 -17.21 -15.22
C LEU A 575 -34.60 -16.10 -15.33
N ILE A 576 -34.92 -14.88 -14.91
CA ILE A 576 -34.10 -13.68 -15.12
C ILE A 576 -33.81 -12.99 -13.78
N ALA A 577 -32.53 -12.91 -13.42
CA ALA A 577 -32.02 -12.03 -12.38
C ALA A 577 -31.94 -10.61 -12.96
N ASN A 578 -32.99 -9.84 -12.69
CA ASN A 578 -33.04 -8.41 -12.92
C ASN A 578 -32.64 -7.68 -11.63
N PHE A 579 -32.06 -6.49 -11.77
CA PHE A 579 -31.93 -5.58 -10.65
C PHE A 579 -33.32 -5.26 -10.07
N GLY A 580 -33.58 -5.69 -8.83
CA GLY A 580 -34.88 -5.61 -8.17
C GLY A 580 -35.83 -6.72 -8.60
N ARG A 581 -36.71 -6.45 -9.57
CA ARG A 581 -37.84 -7.34 -9.90
C ARG A 581 -37.39 -8.53 -10.76
N CYS A 582 -37.01 -9.63 -10.11
CA CYS A 582 -36.75 -10.91 -10.79
C CYS A 582 -38.04 -11.53 -11.35
N VAL A 583 -37.97 -12.01 -12.58
CA VAL A 583 -39.10 -12.55 -13.35
C VAL A 583 -38.73 -13.91 -13.95
N TRP A 584 -39.73 -14.67 -14.38
CA TRP A 584 -39.50 -15.84 -15.21
C TRP A 584 -40.52 -15.92 -16.33
N PHE A 585 -40.13 -16.51 -17.44
CA PHE A 585 -40.98 -16.78 -18.59
C PHE A 585 -41.32 -18.26 -18.58
N GLN A 586 -42.58 -18.56 -18.31
CA GLN A 586 -43.13 -19.91 -18.32
C GLN A 586 -43.40 -20.35 -19.76
N ASN A 587 -42.74 -21.38 -20.25
CA ASN A 587 -42.97 -21.93 -21.58
C ASN A 587 -44.40 -22.52 -21.66
N GLN A 588 -45.09 -22.38 -22.78
CA GLN A 588 -46.45 -22.95 -22.96
C GLN A 588 -46.47 -24.16 -23.90
N GLY A 589 -45.31 -24.57 -24.42
CA GLY A 589 -45.18 -25.69 -25.36
C GLY A 589 -45.75 -25.43 -26.77
N ASP A 590 -46.28 -24.23 -27.02
CA ASP A 590 -46.76 -23.77 -28.34
C ASP A 590 -45.79 -22.79 -29.04
N GLY A 591 -44.62 -22.58 -28.43
CA GLY A 591 -43.60 -21.62 -28.86
C GLY A 591 -43.76 -20.22 -28.28
N THR A 592 -44.75 -19.98 -27.42
CA THR A 592 -44.92 -18.73 -26.65
C THR A 592 -44.65 -18.94 -25.16
N PHE A 593 -44.38 -17.83 -24.46
CA PHE A 593 -44.13 -17.82 -23.03
C PHE A 593 -45.11 -16.87 -22.30
N ILE A 594 -45.43 -17.20 -21.05
CA ILE A 594 -46.15 -16.33 -20.13
C ILE A 594 -45.18 -15.76 -19.11
N GLN A 595 -45.06 -14.43 -19.04
CA GLN A 595 -44.28 -13.78 -17.98
C GLN A 595 -44.95 -13.99 -16.62
N ARG A 596 -44.15 -14.43 -15.67
CA ARG A 596 -44.45 -14.62 -14.25
C ARG A 596 -43.48 -13.79 -13.41
N VAL A 597 -43.89 -13.51 -12.19
CA VAL A 597 -43.03 -12.90 -11.17
C VAL A 597 -42.33 -14.03 -10.42
N LEU A 598 -41.02 -13.89 -10.24
CA LEU A 598 -40.26 -14.76 -9.35
C LEU A 598 -40.22 -14.16 -7.94
N VAL A 599 -39.89 -12.86 -7.87
CA VAL A 599 -39.95 -12.06 -6.63
C VAL A 599 -40.48 -10.66 -6.95
N ASP A 600 -41.70 -10.35 -6.50
CA ASP A 600 -42.21 -8.96 -6.41
C ASP A 600 -41.77 -8.41 -5.05
N GLY A 601 -40.50 -8.00 -4.99
CA GLY A 601 -39.85 -7.64 -3.73
C GLY A 601 -40.37 -6.32 -3.14
N PRO A 602 -40.72 -6.27 -1.85
CA PRO A 602 -40.78 -5.00 -1.11
C PRO A 602 -39.37 -4.39 -0.94
N ASP A 603 -38.31 -5.18 -1.11
CA ASP A 603 -36.90 -4.77 -1.12
C ASP A 603 -36.42 -4.38 -2.53
N ILE A 604 -36.97 -3.29 -3.07
CA ILE A 604 -36.71 -2.77 -4.43
C ILE A 604 -35.26 -2.27 -4.65
N ASP A 605 -34.42 -2.44 -3.63
CA ASP A 605 -33.03 -1.96 -3.56
C ASP A 605 -31.98 -3.06 -3.82
N SER A 606 -32.38 -4.34 -3.84
CA SER A 606 -31.45 -5.47 -4.00
C SER A 606 -30.91 -5.63 -5.43
N TRP A 607 -29.59 -5.71 -5.52
CA TRP A 607 -28.83 -5.97 -6.75
C TRP A 607 -28.63 -7.47 -6.94
N THR A 608 -29.58 -8.16 -7.58
CA THR A 608 -29.41 -9.56 -7.99
C THR A 608 -28.54 -9.65 -9.24
N THR A 609 -27.39 -10.32 -9.16
CA THR A 609 -26.40 -10.46 -10.24
C THR A 609 -26.50 -11.77 -11.00
N SER A 610 -26.91 -12.84 -10.29
CA SER A 610 -26.97 -14.18 -10.84
C SER A 610 -28.16 -14.94 -10.28
N ILE A 611 -28.59 -15.96 -11.02
CA ILE A 611 -29.67 -16.88 -10.67
C ILE A 611 -29.25 -18.27 -11.11
N ALA A 612 -29.52 -19.27 -10.27
CA ALA A 612 -29.23 -20.68 -10.55
C ALA A 612 -30.40 -21.55 -10.08
N CYS A 613 -30.54 -22.73 -10.69
CA CYS A 613 -31.58 -23.70 -10.34
C CYS A 613 -31.00 -25.09 -10.20
N GLY A 614 -31.56 -25.89 -9.28
CA GLY A 614 -31.19 -27.29 -9.10
C GLY A 614 -31.85 -27.89 -7.85
N ASP A 615 -31.82 -29.22 -7.75
CA ASP A 615 -32.46 -29.99 -6.68
C ASP A 615 -31.57 -29.98 -5.43
N LEU A 616 -31.67 -28.94 -4.60
CA LEU A 616 -30.90 -28.77 -3.37
C LEU A 616 -31.48 -29.61 -2.23
N SER A 617 -32.81 -29.76 -2.20
CA SER A 617 -33.54 -30.54 -1.20
C SER A 617 -33.40 -32.06 -1.41
N GLY A 618 -33.16 -32.52 -2.64
CA GLY A 618 -33.14 -33.94 -3.02
C GLY A 618 -34.54 -34.54 -3.12
N ASP A 619 -35.57 -33.74 -3.41
CA ASP A 619 -36.94 -34.21 -3.65
C ASP A 619 -37.28 -34.38 -5.15
N GLY A 620 -36.39 -33.91 -6.03
CA GLY A 620 -36.52 -33.99 -7.48
C GLY A 620 -37.11 -32.75 -8.13
N LEU A 621 -37.46 -31.71 -7.37
CA LEU A 621 -37.88 -30.39 -7.86
C LEU A 621 -36.70 -29.40 -7.81
N PRO A 622 -36.63 -28.41 -8.72
CA PRO A 622 -35.58 -27.40 -8.68
C PRO A 622 -35.89 -26.31 -7.64
N GLU A 623 -35.02 -26.12 -6.65
CA GLU A 623 -34.93 -24.85 -5.94
C GLU A 623 -34.32 -23.77 -6.84
N VAL A 624 -34.69 -22.51 -6.59
CA VAL A 624 -34.17 -21.32 -7.29
C VAL A 624 -33.34 -20.47 -6.35
N VAL A 625 -32.06 -20.29 -6.67
CA VAL A 625 -31.11 -19.48 -5.91
C VAL A 625 -30.94 -18.12 -6.58
N LEU A 626 -31.22 -17.05 -5.84
CA LEU A 626 -30.94 -15.66 -6.22
C LEU A 626 -29.65 -15.21 -5.55
N VAL A 627 -28.63 -14.91 -6.36
CA VAL A 627 -27.35 -14.41 -5.90
C VAL A 627 -27.39 -12.88 -5.87
N ASN A 628 -27.20 -12.30 -4.69
CA ASN A 628 -27.37 -10.87 -4.46
C ASN A 628 -26.04 -10.22 -4.09
N TYR A 629 -25.69 -9.13 -4.78
CA TYR A 629 -24.42 -8.44 -4.63
C TYR A 629 -24.46 -7.35 -3.56
N SER A 630 -25.51 -6.53 -3.55
CA SER A 630 -25.65 -5.38 -2.64
C SER A 630 -27.12 -5.00 -2.46
N ASP A 631 -27.50 -4.62 -1.24
CA ASP A 631 -28.84 -4.08 -0.91
C ASP A 631 -28.76 -2.59 -0.50
N ASP A 632 -27.62 -1.96 -0.80
CA ASP A 632 -27.32 -0.56 -0.51
C ASP A 632 -27.87 0.40 -1.58
N GLU A 633 -28.59 1.45 -1.18
CA GLU A 633 -29.00 2.54 -2.08
C GLU A 633 -27.82 3.32 -2.68
N ASP A 634 -26.65 3.26 -2.07
CA ASP A 634 -25.52 4.08 -2.49
C ASP A 634 -24.90 3.63 -3.82
N VAL A 635 -25.20 2.41 -4.30
CA VAL A 635 -24.77 1.90 -5.61
C VAL A 635 -25.31 2.71 -6.81
N PHE A 636 -26.42 3.45 -6.64
CA PHE A 636 -26.98 4.33 -7.68
C PHE A 636 -26.47 5.77 -7.59
N ARG A 637 -25.88 6.15 -6.46
CA ARG A 637 -25.57 7.55 -6.13
C ARG A 637 -24.10 7.87 -6.31
N PHE A 638 -23.22 6.93 -5.95
CA PHE A 638 -21.80 7.23 -5.81
C PHE A 638 -20.98 6.89 -7.05
N PRO A 639 -20.47 7.90 -7.76
CA PRO A 639 -19.72 7.68 -8.99
C PRO A 639 -18.41 6.94 -8.73
N CYS A 640 -18.16 5.96 -9.58
CA CYS A 640 -16.83 5.45 -9.86
C CYS A 640 -15.98 6.57 -10.49
N GLN A 641 -14.75 6.74 -10.01
CA GLN A 641 -13.77 7.61 -10.66
C GLN A 641 -12.95 6.80 -11.66
N VAL A 642 -12.68 7.36 -12.83
CA VAL A 642 -11.99 6.66 -13.94
C VAL A 642 -10.47 6.72 -13.78
N ASP A 643 -9.96 7.69 -13.03
CA ASP A 643 -8.53 7.97 -12.86
C ASP A 643 -7.96 7.54 -11.48
N GLY A 644 -8.72 6.80 -10.67
CA GLY A 644 -8.31 6.32 -9.35
C GLY A 644 -9.29 5.30 -8.78
N ASP A 645 -8.79 4.31 -8.03
CA ASP A 645 -9.49 3.06 -7.74
C ASP A 645 -10.62 3.20 -6.69
N TYR A 646 -11.76 3.74 -7.10
CA TYR A 646 -12.90 4.11 -6.22
C TYR A 646 -14.17 3.25 -6.40
N CYS A 647 -14.10 2.18 -7.21
CA CYS A 647 -15.21 1.23 -7.43
C CYS A 647 -15.17 0.00 -6.50
N SER A 648 -14.41 0.01 -5.40
CA SER A 648 -14.29 -1.16 -4.53
C SER A 648 -15.67 -1.65 -4.02
N PRO A 649 -15.98 -2.96 -4.13
CA PRO A 649 -17.25 -3.52 -3.64
C PRO A 649 -17.46 -3.25 -2.14
N LEU A 650 -16.38 -3.41 -1.35
CA LEU A 650 -16.32 -3.19 0.12
C LEU A 650 -16.77 -1.80 0.62
N ARG A 651 -17.10 -0.87 -0.28
CA ARG A 651 -17.70 0.43 0.04
C ARG A 651 -19.22 0.40 0.20
N PHE A 652 -19.88 -0.66 -0.27
CA PHE A 652 -21.33 -0.84 -0.25
C PHE A 652 -21.69 -1.98 0.71
N ARG A 653 -22.93 -2.01 1.18
CA ARG A 653 -23.43 -3.13 1.99
C ARG A 653 -23.74 -4.35 1.12
N ALA A 654 -22.98 -5.41 1.32
CA ALA A 654 -23.24 -6.73 0.75
C ALA A 654 -24.65 -7.21 1.07
N ALA A 655 -25.30 -7.87 0.11
CA ALA A 655 -26.63 -8.48 0.31
C ALA A 655 -26.53 -9.93 0.79
N ARG A 656 -27.64 -10.46 1.31
CA ARG A 656 -27.81 -11.91 1.50
C ARG A 656 -28.43 -12.52 0.26
N ASP A 657 -27.90 -13.66 -0.17
CA ASP A 657 -28.50 -14.51 -1.18
C ASP A 657 -29.87 -15.03 -0.69
N GLN A 658 -30.76 -15.38 -1.61
CA GLN A 658 -32.08 -15.94 -1.30
C GLN A 658 -32.28 -17.27 -2.02
N ILE A 659 -33.02 -18.19 -1.39
CA ILE A 659 -33.43 -19.44 -2.04
C ILE A 659 -34.95 -19.57 -1.97
N LEU A 660 -35.53 -19.98 -3.09
CA LEU A 660 -36.95 -20.18 -3.27
C LEU A 660 -37.24 -21.65 -3.57
N THR A 661 -38.24 -22.21 -2.92
CA THR A 661 -38.79 -23.55 -3.22
C THR A 661 -39.83 -23.46 -4.32
N VAL A 662 -39.89 -24.50 -5.15
CA VAL A 662 -40.87 -24.65 -6.22
C VAL A 662 -41.70 -25.91 -5.94
N ASN A 663 -43.02 -25.87 -6.13
CA ASN A 663 -43.87 -27.05 -6.00
C ASN A 663 -44.25 -27.66 -7.35
N ASP A 664 -44.84 -28.86 -7.35
CA ASP A 664 -45.30 -29.64 -8.52
C ASP A 664 -46.09 -28.88 -9.60
N ASN A 665 -46.55 -27.65 -9.33
CA ASN A 665 -47.33 -26.82 -10.26
C ASN A 665 -46.56 -25.55 -10.70
N GLY A 666 -45.26 -25.44 -10.41
CA GLY A 666 -44.41 -24.28 -10.71
C GLY A 666 -44.70 -23.04 -9.87
N ASN A 667 -45.41 -23.16 -8.75
CA ASN A 667 -45.57 -22.03 -7.84
C ASN A 667 -44.35 -21.90 -6.94
N VAL A 668 -43.83 -20.68 -6.86
CA VAL A 668 -42.60 -20.35 -6.15
C VAL A 668 -42.91 -19.68 -4.80
N SER A 669 -42.17 -20.06 -3.76
CA SER A 669 -42.23 -19.44 -2.43
C SER A 669 -40.83 -19.33 -1.82
N ILE A 670 -40.64 -18.42 -0.85
CA ILE A 670 -39.40 -18.36 -0.06
C ILE A 670 -39.21 -19.69 0.66
N TRP A 671 -37.99 -20.25 0.64
CA TRP A 671 -37.69 -21.48 1.37
C TRP A 671 -37.79 -21.24 2.87
N GLU A 672 -38.71 -21.92 3.57
CA GLU A 672 -38.92 -21.72 5.01
C GLU A 672 -37.67 -22.01 5.88
N HIS A 673 -36.74 -22.83 5.39
CA HIS A 673 -35.48 -23.15 6.06
C HIS A 673 -34.30 -22.29 5.57
N GLY A 674 -34.42 -21.67 4.39
CA GLY A 674 -33.52 -20.63 3.88
C GLY A 674 -32.02 -20.95 3.89
N LEU A 675 -31.23 -19.88 4.00
CA LEU A 675 -29.83 -19.94 4.39
C LEU A 675 -29.76 -19.66 5.90
N PRO A 676 -29.01 -20.44 6.70
CA PRO A 676 -28.83 -20.24 8.15
C PRO A 676 -28.68 -18.78 8.59
N ASP A 677 -29.28 -18.41 9.72
CA ASP A 677 -29.28 -17.03 10.24
C ASP A 677 -27.87 -16.44 10.38
N ASP A 678 -26.86 -17.27 10.70
CA ASP A 678 -25.45 -16.90 10.84
C ASP A 678 -24.67 -16.84 9.52
N HIS A 679 -25.31 -17.12 8.38
CA HIS A 679 -24.69 -16.98 7.07
C HIS A 679 -24.33 -15.52 6.77
N PRO A 680 -23.05 -15.19 6.52
CA PRO A 680 -22.65 -13.83 6.20
C PRO A 680 -23.18 -13.40 4.82
N ALA A 681 -23.56 -12.14 4.70
CA ALA A 681 -23.74 -11.47 3.42
C ALA A 681 -22.38 -11.35 2.68
N GLY A 682 -22.40 -11.42 1.35
CA GLY A 682 -21.22 -11.25 0.51
C GLY A 682 -21.59 -10.55 -0.81
N HIS A 683 -20.60 -9.98 -1.50
CA HIS A 683 -20.81 -9.41 -2.84
C HIS A 683 -20.91 -10.53 -3.89
N GLY A 684 -22.04 -11.25 -3.90
CA GLY A 684 -22.29 -12.40 -4.75
C GLY A 684 -22.34 -12.05 -6.24
N PHE A 685 -21.64 -12.84 -7.06
CA PHE A 685 -21.52 -12.62 -8.51
C PHE A 685 -22.01 -13.81 -9.36
N GLY A 686 -22.06 -15.02 -8.79
CA GLY A 686 -22.44 -16.22 -9.51
C GLY A 686 -22.64 -17.41 -8.59
N ALA A 687 -23.36 -18.42 -9.07
CA ALA A 687 -23.53 -19.69 -8.39
C ALA A 687 -23.26 -20.88 -9.32
N ILE A 688 -22.76 -21.97 -8.74
CA ILE A 688 -22.67 -23.29 -9.35
C ILE A 688 -23.51 -24.22 -8.49
N ILE A 689 -24.49 -24.89 -9.11
CA ILE A 689 -25.25 -25.97 -8.49
C ILE A 689 -24.89 -27.26 -9.21
N ALA A 690 -24.47 -28.27 -8.46
CA ALA A 690 -24.08 -29.57 -9.01
C ALA A 690 -24.14 -30.66 -7.93
N ASN A 691 -24.35 -31.91 -8.33
CA ASN A 691 -24.05 -33.06 -7.47
C ASN A 691 -22.54 -33.31 -7.50
N ILE A 692 -21.84 -32.85 -6.47
CA ILE A 692 -20.37 -32.91 -6.35
C ILE A 692 -19.97 -34.08 -5.45
N ASP A 693 -20.75 -34.38 -4.42
CA ASP A 693 -20.42 -35.39 -3.41
C ASP A 693 -20.98 -36.81 -3.71
N GLY A 694 -21.94 -36.92 -4.63
CA GLY A 694 -22.57 -38.17 -5.07
C GLY A 694 -23.83 -38.58 -4.32
N ASN A 695 -24.36 -37.75 -3.41
CA ASN A 695 -25.56 -38.03 -2.60
C ASN A 695 -26.85 -37.46 -3.21
N ASP A 696 -28.00 -37.67 -2.55
CA ASP A 696 -29.29 -37.11 -2.95
C ASP A 696 -29.41 -35.62 -2.54
N GLY A 697 -29.62 -34.77 -3.54
CA GLY A 697 -29.53 -33.31 -3.46
C GLY A 697 -28.35 -32.77 -4.29
N ASN A 698 -28.18 -31.45 -4.30
CA ASN A 698 -27.10 -30.76 -5.01
C ASN A 698 -26.35 -29.84 -4.04
N GLU A 699 -25.04 -29.73 -4.26
CA GLU A 699 -24.20 -28.73 -3.62
C GLU A 699 -24.40 -27.36 -4.28
N LEU A 700 -24.31 -26.29 -3.48
CA LEU A 700 -24.35 -24.92 -3.95
C LEU A 700 -23.03 -24.22 -3.62
N PHE A 701 -22.33 -23.74 -4.64
CA PHE A 701 -21.13 -22.92 -4.49
C PHE A 701 -21.39 -21.51 -5.03
N ILE A 702 -21.34 -20.51 -4.15
CA ILE A 702 -21.52 -19.10 -4.50
C ILE A 702 -20.16 -18.44 -4.58
N VAL A 703 -19.87 -17.81 -5.72
CA VAL A 703 -18.69 -16.98 -5.90
C VAL A 703 -19.00 -15.54 -5.54
N ASN A 704 -18.24 -15.02 -4.58
CA ASN A 704 -18.27 -13.64 -4.14
C ASN A 704 -17.07 -12.89 -4.74
N ASP A 705 -17.17 -11.57 -4.90
CA ASP A 705 -16.11 -10.73 -5.47
C ASP A 705 -14.93 -10.54 -4.49
N THR A 706 -15.02 -9.55 -3.61
CA THR A 706 -13.96 -9.28 -2.61
C THR A 706 -14.11 -10.04 -1.30
N ASP A 707 -15.23 -10.75 -1.11
CA ASP A 707 -15.52 -11.54 0.09
C ASP A 707 -15.18 -13.03 -0.10
N SER A 708 -15.21 -13.79 1.00
CA SER A 708 -15.00 -15.24 0.94
C SER A 708 -16.12 -15.93 0.16
N ASN A 709 -15.79 -16.83 -0.77
CA ASN A 709 -16.76 -17.69 -1.44
C ASN A 709 -17.51 -18.60 -0.44
N HIS A 710 -18.76 -18.95 -0.75
CA HIS A 710 -19.61 -19.79 0.09
C HIS A 710 -19.81 -21.17 -0.53
N TYR A 711 -19.78 -22.23 0.28
CA TYR A 711 -19.97 -23.61 -0.16
C TYR A 711 -20.95 -24.34 0.76
N TRP A 712 -21.95 -24.96 0.15
CA TRP A 712 -23.05 -25.66 0.80
C TRP A 712 -23.12 -27.09 0.33
N ILE A 713 -23.35 -28.01 1.27
CA ILE A 713 -23.62 -29.43 1.01
C ILE A 713 -25.08 -29.74 1.36
N ALA A 714 -25.73 -30.64 0.61
CA ALA A 714 -27.16 -30.93 0.78
C ALA A 714 -27.55 -31.34 2.22
N ALA A 715 -26.65 -32.02 2.94
CA ALA A 715 -26.85 -32.38 4.36
C ALA A 715 -26.95 -31.17 5.31
N GLY A 716 -26.46 -30.00 4.93
CA GLY A 716 -26.55 -28.75 5.70
C GLY A 716 -27.88 -28.01 5.54
N LEU A 717 -28.62 -28.27 4.45
CA LEU A 717 -29.95 -27.71 4.20
C LEU A 717 -31.08 -28.55 4.84
N LYS A 718 -30.75 -29.77 5.31
CA LYS A 718 -31.69 -30.75 5.89
C LYS A 718 -31.82 -30.68 7.43
N GLN A 719 -31.57 -29.52 8.07
CA GLN A 719 -31.69 -29.37 9.53
C GLN A 719 -32.89 -28.54 10.01
N ALA A 720 -34.03 -29.21 10.14
CA ALA A 720 -34.99 -29.03 11.24
C ALA A 720 -35.76 -30.33 11.50
#